data_AF-A0A929IPQ2-F1
#
_entry.id   AF-A0A929IPQ2-F1
#
_cell.length_a   1.000
_cell.length_b   1.000
_cell.length_c   1.000
_cell.angle_alpha   90.00
_cell.angle_beta   90.00
_cell.angle_gamma   90.00
#
_symmetry.space_group_name_H-M   'P 1'
#
loop_
_entity.id
_entity.type
_entity.pdbx_description
1 polymer ?
#
loop_
_entity_poly.entity_id
_entity_poly.type
_entity_poly.pdbx_seq_one_letter_code
_entity_poly.pdbx_strand_id
1 'polypeptide(L)'
;MKCPECQAENREGRRFCGECGASLAARCLECGFENEPGENFCGGCGQSTAAKPAAPSRGPVGERRPVTVLFVDIVGFTKMSSRLDAEEIHRILGRFFEIADGLVTRYGGSVDKHIGDNVMAVFGAPVAHGDDPARAVRTAIDIHKAMPGLGEELGIDLRVHVGIASGQVVASDTGSSHHTEYTVTGDTVNLASRLEGLAGAGETLISDPVFRAVSTQVEADDAGETTVKGLDGPVRIWRLRGLADSGHDKSRLPFVGRQGLLAQFDGILAGCQQSGTGQAILLRGEAGIGKTRLVEELTAAASRREYRCYKGLILDFGVGKGQDAIAMLVRGLLEAPADAGKDFLDKATDSGLVQEDDRIYLNDLLGLRQPDELRVTYDAMDGEARQAGKRNTVSRIVRAASARGPVLLEIENVHWAGQGMLGQLSGIAGAIRNCPSILVMTSRIEGDPIDQGWRAEARTPLVTIDLEPLRPEEALSLAGALFESSNIFARNCVERANGNPLFLEQLLRNAEESEDDSVPDSIQSLVMARLDRLEPGDKRALQAAAILGERFGLEVLRTLLGNPSYKCDALMNHALLRPEGDGFLFAHALIRESVGASLLKTTRRELHERAAGWYEDQDAVLFAEHLDRAADARAPRAYLEAARAEAGEYRFDRVLELVDRGLELAVENADRFALICQRGDFLRDLGAVEESIAAFRQATELAVDDIGKSSALIGLASGMRLIDQYDEALAALEDAESAAVRQNLDQLLARIHHLRGNLYFPLGRIEECRAQHELALDFARRAGSAECEASALGGLGDAAYGSGRMRSATDHFAGCLKICREHGLGRVEVANHHMLGWSRVYLNELEPALENSLQTAEAAAKLGQLRAELMGRSCAASVMLDMGRQDEAIQQTDFALDIIRRLGARRFEAQNMCIRSRAFMAVGKHAQAIPLLKQALSIARETGTSFIAPFALGCLARASDNEDERKAAIEEAESMLAAGAVGHNYFWFYREAMLGALERGEWEDARRFADALEEYTSDEPLPWSDFLIARSRALADVGEGQRNAALTAELARLRDIAATAGFNAALGAIDNALATQQAAE
;
A
#
# COMPACT_ATOMS: atom_id res chain seq x y z
N MET A 1 -4.25 61.43 22.68
CA MET A 1 -2.98 60.71 22.37
C MET A 1 -3.10 59.26 22.83
N LYS A 2 -2.55 58.27 22.12
CA LYS A 2 -2.57 56.87 22.56
C LYS A 2 -1.28 56.51 23.32
N CYS A 3 -1.36 55.60 24.28
CA CYS A 3 -0.19 55.05 24.95
C CYS A 3 0.56 54.08 24.03
N PRO A 4 1.90 54.15 23.89
CA PRO A 4 2.64 53.20 23.06
C PRO A 4 2.48 51.74 23.55
N GLU A 5 2.59 51.52 24.86
CA GLU A 5 2.50 50.19 25.50
C GLU A 5 1.11 49.55 25.40
N CYS A 6 0.07 50.24 25.87
CA CYS A 6 -1.28 49.65 26.02
C CYS A 6 -2.34 50.22 25.07
N GLN A 7 -1.98 51.11 24.14
CA GLN A 7 -2.87 51.78 23.17
C GLN A 7 -4.02 52.63 23.75
N ALA A 8 -4.19 52.67 25.07
CA ALA A 8 -5.23 53.43 25.76
C ALA A 8 -5.19 54.94 25.47
N GLU A 9 -6.37 55.56 25.31
CA GLU A 9 -6.48 56.98 25.01
C GLU A 9 -6.27 57.87 26.24
N ASN A 10 -5.35 58.80 26.11
CA ASN A 10 -4.98 59.77 27.10
C ASN A 10 -5.30 61.20 26.62
N ARG A 11 -5.73 62.03 27.58
CA ARG A 11 -5.94 63.48 27.37
C ARG A 11 -4.60 64.17 27.11
N GLU A 12 -4.63 65.22 26.30
CA GLU A 12 -3.44 66.06 26.03
C GLU A 12 -2.81 66.61 27.30
N GLY A 13 -1.50 66.87 27.24
CA GLY A 13 -0.70 67.37 28.37
C GLY A 13 -0.35 66.31 29.44
N ARG A 14 -0.75 65.04 29.29
CA ARG A 14 -0.31 63.97 30.19
C ARG A 14 1.10 63.47 29.85
N ARG A 15 1.96 63.40 30.88
CA ARG A 15 3.31 62.78 30.79
C ARG A 15 3.32 61.26 30.97
N PHE A 16 2.29 60.70 31.59
CA PHE A 16 2.16 59.26 31.87
C PHE A 16 0.76 58.76 31.54
N CYS A 17 0.66 57.49 31.14
CA CYS A 17 -0.60 56.83 30.80
C CYS A 17 -1.51 56.68 32.04
N GLY A 18 -2.78 57.02 31.88
CA GLY A 18 -3.79 56.93 32.93
C GLY A 18 -4.16 55.54 33.40
N GLU A 19 -3.84 54.50 32.61
CA GLU A 19 -4.20 53.11 32.91
C GLU A 19 -2.98 52.29 33.34
N CYS A 20 -1.92 52.24 32.51
CA CYS A 20 -0.73 51.43 32.80
C CYS A 20 0.44 52.21 33.45
N GLY A 21 0.37 53.53 33.58
CA GLY A 21 1.43 54.35 34.18
C GLY A 21 2.69 54.57 33.31
N ALA A 22 2.80 53.95 32.13
CA ALA A 22 3.94 54.12 31.21
C ALA A 22 4.15 55.58 30.78
N SER A 23 5.40 55.97 30.49
CA SER A 23 5.72 57.29 29.93
C SER A 23 5.01 57.51 28.59
N LEU A 24 4.50 58.72 28.40
CA LEU A 24 3.95 59.18 27.12
C LEU A 24 4.93 60.10 26.36
N ALA A 25 6.01 60.54 26.99
CA ALA A 25 7.11 61.27 26.36
C ALA A 25 8.14 60.29 25.78
N ALA A 26 8.65 60.57 24.58
CA ALA A 26 9.57 59.70 23.85
C ALA A 26 11.02 60.03 24.20
N ARG A 27 11.69 59.16 24.98
CA ARG A 27 13.12 59.29 25.24
C ARG A 27 13.93 58.96 23.99
N CYS A 28 14.82 59.87 23.59
CA CYS A 28 15.81 59.59 22.57
C CYS A 28 16.81 58.54 23.08
N LEU A 29 16.97 57.44 22.33
CA LEU A 29 17.86 56.34 22.69
C LEU A 29 19.35 56.74 22.68
N GLU A 30 19.71 57.76 21.91
CA GLU A 30 21.09 58.23 21.73
C GLU A 30 21.58 59.13 22.89
N CYS A 31 20.72 60.03 23.38
CA CYS A 31 21.11 61.07 24.35
C CYS A 31 20.23 61.15 25.61
N GLY A 32 19.19 60.32 25.73
CA GLY A 32 18.28 60.26 26.87
C GLY A 32 17.28 61.42 27.00
N PHE A 33 17.31 62.42 26.09
CA PHE A 33 16.41 63.57 26.10
C PHE A 33 14.94 63.15 25.92
N GLU A 34 14.03 63.75 26.69
CA GLU A 34 12.59 63.49 26.65
C GLU A 34 11.89 64.43 25.66
N ASN A 35 11.44 63.88 24.53
CA ASN A 35 10.79 64.62 23.45
C ASN A 35 9.26 64.61 23.60
N GLU A 36 8.60 65.62 23.03
CA GLU A 36 7.16 65.72 23.04
C GLU A 36 6.49 64.69 22.10
N PRO A 37 5.25 64.26 22.39
CA PRO A 37 4.63 63.15 21.68
C PRO A 37 4.26 63.54 20.24
N GLY A 38 5.01 63.02 19.27
CA GLY A 38 4.83 63.31 17.85
C GLY A 38 5.97 64.14 17.22
N GLU A 39 6.99 64.53 17.98
CA GLU A 39 8.23 65.05 17.39
C GLU A 39 8.97 63.94 16.62
N ASN A 40 9.33 64.21 15.36
CA ASN A 40 10.04 63.27 14.47
C ASN A 40 11.57 63.31 14.61
N PHE A 41 12.11 64.33 15.30
CA PHE A 41 13.53 64.50 15.59
C PHE A 41 13.71 64.89 17.05
N CYS A 42 14.83 64.48 17.64
CA CYS A 42 15.14 64.75 19.04
C CYS A 42 15.50 66.22 19.28
N GLY A 43 14.76 66.92 20.12
CA GLY A 43 15.04 68.31 20.49
C GLY A 43 16.39 68.53 21.19
N GLY A 44 16.98 67.47 21.75
CA GLY A 44 18.28 67.51 22.43
C GLY A 44 19.51 67.25 21.55
N CYS A 45 19.37 66.54 20.42
CA CYS A 45 20.52 66.16 19.57
C CYS A 45 20.26 66.11 18.05
N GLY A 46 19.04 66.39 17.59
CA GLY A 46 18.64 66.34 16.18
C GLY A 46 18.41 64.94 15.59
N GLN A 47 18.76 63.87 16.31
CA GLN A 47 18.61 62.49 15.83
C GLN A 47 17.14 62.10 15.64
N SER A 48 16.81 61.38 14.56
CA SER A 48 15.43 60.90 14.28
C SER A 48 14.85 60.11 15.45
N THR A 49 13.67 60.51 15.93
CA THR A 49 12.87 59.78 16.92
C THR A 49 11.84 58.86 16.28
N ALA A 50 11.52 59.06 14.99
CA ALA A 50 10.83 58.06 14.20
C ALA A 50 11.72 56.80 14.09
N ALA A 51 11.19 55.65 14.48
CA ALA A 51 11.85 54.37 14.24
C ALA A 51 12.01 54.17 12.73
N LYS A 52 13.25 53.90 12.27
CA LYS A 52 13.44 53.28 10.96
C LYS A 52 12.61 51.98 10.91
N PRO A 53 12.03 51.61 9.77
CA PRO A 53 11.57 50.25 9.56
C PRO A 53 12.71 49.30 9.95
N ALA A 54 12.45 48.39 10.89
CA ALA A 54 13.46 47.41 11.27
C ALA A 54 13.77 46.57 10.03
N ALA A 55 15.04 46.39 9.70
CA ALA A 55 15.42 45.34 8.77
C ALA A 55 14.86 44.02 9.32
N PRO A 56 14.20 43.18 8.49
CA PRO A 56 13.45 42.03 8.97
C PRO A 56 14.35 41.16 9.86
N SER A 57 13.87 40.87 11.08
CA SER A 57 14.69 40.26 12.12
C SER A 57 15.08 38.84 11.73
N ARG A 58 16.29 38.70 11.16
CA ARG A 58 16.84 37.44 10.67
C ARG A 58 16.92 36.46 11.84
N GLY A 59 16.19 35.35 11.72
CA GLY A 59 16.33 34.23 12.65
C GLY A 59 17.58 33.42 12.28
N PRO A 60 18.32 32.85 13.26
CA PRO A 60 19.60 32.17 13.04
C PRO A 60 19.45 30.76 12.43
N VAL A 61 18.51 30.59 11.50
CA VAL A 61 18.22 29.33 10.81
C VAL A 61 18.62 29.51 9.35
N GLY A 62 19.65 28.79 8.92
CA GLY A 62 20.07 28.81 7.52
C GLY A 62 19.03 28.18 6.59
N GLU A 63 19.02 28.61 5.33
CA GLU A 63 18.11 28.11 4.30
C GLU A 63 18.87 27.61 3.08
N ARG A 64 18.30 26.63 2.37
CA ARG A 64 18.73 26.27 1.01
C ARG A 64 17.97 27.15 0.03
N ARG A 65 18.70 27.92 -0.79
CA ARG A 65 18.10 28.94 -1.66
C ARG A 65 18.74 28.90 -3.05
N PRO A 66 17.94 29.02 -4.14
CA PRO A 66 18.48 29.45 -5.41
C PRO A 66 18.93 30.91 -5.27
N VAL A 67 20.16 31.20 -5.66
CA VAL A 67 20.72 32.56 -5.69
C VAL A 67 21.44 32.79 -7.01
N THR A 68 21.73 34.06 -7.29
CA THR A 68 22.72 34.47 -8.28
C THR A 68 23.85 35.21 -7.57
N VAL A 69 25.07 34.73 -7.73
CA VAL A 69 26.28 35.32 -7.16
C VAL A 69 27.02 36.08 -8.25
N LEU A 70 27.46 37.30 -7.92
CA LEU A 70 28.17 38.23 -8.80
C LEU A 70 29.50 38.61 -8.13
N PHE A 71 30.60 38.40 -8.84
CA PHE A 71 31.96 38.83 -8.47
C PHE A 71 32.42 39.91 -9.45
N VAL A 72 33.04 40.98 -8.94
CA VAL A 72 33.55 42.12 -9.72
C VAL A 72 34.96 42.46 -9.23
N ASP A 73 35.96 42.39 -10.11
CA ASP A 73 37.38 42.59 -9.78
C ASP A 73 38.02 43.70 -10.64
N ILE A 74 39.03 44.41 -10.13
CA ILE A 74 39.66 45.54 -10.85
C ILE A 74 40.78 45.04 -11.77
N VAL A 75 40.63 45.27 -13.08
CA VAL A 75 41.55 44.77 -14.12
C VAL A 75 43.00 45.15 -13.82
N GLY A 76 43.77 44.16 -13.37
CA GLY A 76 45.20 44.28 -13.14
C GLY A 76 45.61 45.05 -11.89
N PHE A 77 44.73 45.16 -10.87
CA PHE A 77 44.97 45.84 -9.60
C PHE A 77 46.35 45.59 -9.00
N THR A 78 46.86 44.35 -8.99
CA THR A 78 48.20 43.99 -8.47
C THR A 78 49.36 44.77 -9.13
N LYS A 79 49.19 45.26 -10.36
CA LYS A 79 50.17 46.12 -11.07
C LYS A 79 49.98 47.61 -10.80
N MET A 80 48.84 48.00 -10.22
CA MET A 80 48.50 49.36 -9.79
C MET A 80 48.90 49.57 -8.32
N SER A 81 48.56 48.64 -7.43
CA SER A 81 48.91 48.66 -6.00
C SER A 81 50.40 48.42 -5.70
N SER A 82 51.19 48.07 -6.72
CA SER A 82 52.66 48.04 -6.68
C SER A 82 53.33 49.29 -7.28
N ARG A 83 52.55 50.34 -7.60
CA ARG A 83 53.02 51.60 -8.23
C ARG A 83 52.48 52.87 -7.57
N LEU A 84 51.22 52.85 -7.13
CA LEU A 84 50.59 53.91 -6.36
C LEU A 84 50.84 53.73 -4.87
N ASP A 85 50.63 54.76 -4.06
CA ASP A 85 50.74 54.64 -2.60
C ASP A 85 49.47 54.05 -1.95
N ALA A 86 49.56 53.76 -0.65
CA ALA A 86 48.48 53.09 0.09
C ALA A 86 47.26 53.99 0.32
N GLU A 87 47.42 55.31 0.41
CA GLU A 87 46.31 56.27 0.55
C GLU A 87 45.62 56.47 -0.81
N GLU A 88 46.39 56.55 -1.90
CA GLU A 88 45.85 56.54 -3.28
C GLU A 88 45.05 55.27 -3.57
N ILE A 89 45.59 54.09 -3.24
CA ILE A 89 44.88 52.81 -3.43
C ILE A 89 43.63 52.73 -2.56
N HIS A 90 43.69 53.17 -1.29
CA HIS A 90 42.51 53.19 -0.43
C HIS A 90 41.43 54.14 -0.95
N ARG A 91 41.80 55.29 -1.52
CA ARG A 91 40.88 56.23 -2.20
C ARG A 91 40.24 55.62 -3.44
N ILE A 92 41.00 54.89 -4.26
CA ILE A 92 40.49 54.18 -5.45
C ILE A 92 39.47 53.12 -5.04
N LEU A 93 39.83 52.25 -4.08
CA LEU A 93 38.93 51.20 -3.59
C LEU A 93 37.67 51.75 -2.94
N GLY A 94 37.77 52.77 -2.10
CA GLY A 94 36.61 53.39 -1.45
C GLY A 94 35.58 53.92 -2.45
N ARG A 95 36.02 54.61 -3.52
CA ARG A 95 35.13 55.12 -4.57
C ARG A 95 34.59 54.01 -5.48
N PHE A 96 35.37 52.96 -5.72
CA PHE A 96 34.91 51.78 -6.45
C PHE A 96 33.79 51.04 -5.70
N PHE A 97 34.00 50.74 -4.41
CA PHE A 97 33.00 50.08 -3.56
C PHE A 97 31.74 50.95 -3.40
N GLU A 98 31.88 52.27 -3.21
CA GLU A 98 30.73 53.20 -3.13
C GLU A 98 29.81 53.11 -4.38
N ILE A 99 30.38 52.95 -5.57
CA ILE A 99 29.62 52.76 -6.82
C ILE A 99 29.07 51.34 -6.94
N ALA A 100 29.88 50.32 -6.69
CA ALA A 100 29.50 48.92 -6.85
C ALA A 100 28.40 48.50 -5.85
N ASP A 101 28.60 48.77 -4.55
CA ASP A 101 27.64 48.48 -3.48
C ASP A 101 26.32 49.23 -3.71
N GLY A 102 26.40 50.48 -4.17
CA GLY A 102 25.23 51.30 -4.50
C GLY A 102 24.41 50.75 -5.68
N LEU A 103 25.07 50.20 -6.70
CA LEU A 103 24.40 49.56 -7.84
C LEU A 103 23.83 48.17 -7.47
N VAL A 104 24.56 47.35 -6.71
CA VAL A 104 24.08 46.08 -6.16
C VAL A 104 22.80 46.32 -5.34
N THR A 105 22.84 47.26 -4.41
CA THR A 105 21.70 47.60 -3.53
C THR A 105 20.52 48.16 -4.34
N ARG A 106 20.77 49.01 -5.36
CA ARG A 106 19.72 49.55 -6.24
C ARG A 106 18.92 48.45 -6.93
N TYR A 107 19.57 47.39 -7.39
CA TYR A 107 18.90 46.30 -8.12
C TYR A 107 18.33 45.21 -7.21
N GLY A 108 18.36 45.37 -5.88
CA GLY A 108 17.83 44.41 -4.91
C GLY A 108 18.81 43.32 -4.47
N GLY A 109 20.08 43.42 -4.88
CA GLY A 109 21.14 42.55 -4.38
C GLY A 109 21.64 42.98 -3.01
N SER A 110 22.27 42.05 -2.30
CA SER A 110 23.03 42.31 -1.07
C SER A 110 24.53 42.11 -1.33
N VAL A 111 25.36 43.04 -0.84
CA VAL A 111 26.81 42.84 -0.77
C VAL A 111 27.10 41.84 0.34
N ASP A 112 27.86 40.78 0.04
CA ASP A 112 28.21 39.72 0.99
C ASP A 112 29.53 40.07 1.72
N LYS A 113 30.57 40.44 0.96
CA LYS A 113 31.79 41.12 1.45
C LYS A 113 32.68 41.65 0.32
N HIS A 114 33.62 42.52 0.69
CA HIS A 114 34.76 42.92 -0.14
C HIS A 114 35.95 41.99 0.10
N ILE A 115 36.64 41.56 -0.95
CA ILE A 115 37.78 40.62 -0.88
C ILE A 115 38.97 41.22 -1.64
N GLY A 116 39.79 42.01 -0.94
CA GLY A 116 40.89 42.75 -1.57
C GLY A 116 40.34 43.92 -2.37
N ASP A 117 40.41 43.84 -3.69
CA ASP A 117 39.77 44.76 -4.65
C ASP A 117 38.47 44.20 -5.27
N ASN A 118 38.04 43.00 -4.86
CA ASN A 118 36.85 42.34 -5.39
C ASN A 118 35.56 42.66 -4.58
N VAL A 119 34.42 42.76 -5.26
CA VAL A 119 33.09 42.85 -4.65
C VAL A 119 32.32 41.54 -4.89
N MET A 120 32.02 40.80 -3.81
CA MET A 120 31.10 39.67 -3.86
C MET A 120 29.68 40.14 -3.47
N ALA A 121 28.73 39.97 -4.39
CA ALA A 121 27.32 40.29 -4.21
C ALA A 121 26.42 39.10 -4.50
N VAL A 122 25.24 39.11 -3.88
CA VAL A 122 24.25 38.02 -3.94
C VAL A 122 22.86 38.58 -4.20
N PHE A 123 22.17 37.98 -5.16
CA PHE A 123 20.76 38.20 -5.48
C PHE A 123 20.01 36.90 -5.18
N GLY A 124 18.77 36.94 -4.71
CA GLY A 124 18.03 35.77 -4.22
C GLY A 124 18.25 35.43 -2.74
N ALA A 125 19.11 36.17 -2.03
CA ALA A 125 19.27 36.08 -0.58
C ALA A 125 19.73 37.44 -0.01
N PRO A 126 19.25 37.88 1.18
CA PRO A 126 18.28 37.20 2.06
C PRO A 126 16.83 37.26 1.57
N VAL A 127 16.54 38.08 0.55
CA VAL A 127 15.23 38.19 -0.12
C VAL A 127 15.37 37.67 -1.55
N ALA A 128 14.38 36.90 -2.02
CA ALA A 128 14.25 36.53 -3.42
C ALA A 128 13.16 37.36 -4.11
N HIS A 129 13.41 37.71 -5.37
CA HIS A 129 12.51 38.49 -6.21
C HIS A 129 11.94 37.63 -7.36
N GLY A 130 12.66 36.57 -7.72
CA GLY A 130 12.29 35.58 -8.73
C GLY A 130 13.10 35.74 -10.03
N ASP A 131 13.51 36.97 -10.33
CA ASP A 131 14.33 37.42 -11.46
C ASP A 131 15.78 37.76 -11.07
N ASP A 132 16.23 37.25 -9.91
CA ASP A 132 17.54 37.54 -9.33
C ASP A 132 18.75 37.37 -10.30
N PRO A 133 18.76 36.43 -11.27
CA PRO A 133 19.68 36.44 -12.42
C PRO A 133 19.66 37.71 -13.28
N ALA A 134 18.49 38.23 -13.66
CA ALA A 134 18.36 39.46 -14.44
C ALA A 134 18.84 40.69 -13.66
N ARG A 135 18.56 40.76 -12.35
CA ARG A 135 19.08 41.81 -11.44
C ARG A 135 20.60 41.85 -11.41
N ALA A 136 21.24 40.68 -11.26
CA ALA A 136 22.70 40.57 -11.28
C ALA A 136 23.30 41.05 -12.61
N VAL A 137 22.68 40.67 -13.73
CA VAL A 137 23.11 41.05 -15.08
C VAL A 137 22.94 42.55 -15.34
N ARG A 138 21.79 43.14 -14.98
CA ARG A 138 21.56 44.60 -15.02
C ARG A 138 22.61 45.35 -14.20
N THR A 139 22.94 44.84 -13.01
CA THR A 139 23.98 45.38 -12.13
C THR A 139 25.36 45.37 -12.78
N ALA A 140 25.80 44.24 -13.33
CA ALA A 140 27.10 44.10 -13.99
C ALA A 140 27.28 45.09 -15.15
N ILE A 141 26.24 45.25 -15.97
CA ILE A 141 26.21 46.18 -17.10
C ILE A 141 26.35 47.63 -16.62
N ASP A 142 25.66 48.04 -15.57
CA ASP A 142 25.74 49.41 -15.05
C ASP A 142 27.06 49.68 -14.30
N ILE A 143 27.65 48.69 -13.63
CA ILE A 143 29.00 48.79 -13.07
C ILE A 143 30.00 49.03 -14.23
N HIS A 144 29.96 48.24 -15.30
CA HIS A 144 30.82 48.43 -16.47
C HIS A 144 30.65 49.83 -17.11
N LYS A 145 29.44 50.40 -17.14
CA LYS A 145 29.19 51.78 -17.62
C LYS A 145 29.79 52.85 -16.69
N ALA A 146 29.84 52.60 -15.39
CA ALA A 146 30.29 53.59 -14.40
C ALA A 146 31.82 53.70 -14.29
N MET A 147 32.56 52.60 -14.49
CA MET A 147 34.02 52.58 -14.30
C MET A 147 34.81 53.62 -15.11
N PRO A 148 34.52 53.89 -16.41
CA PRO A 148 35.26 54.90 -17.16
C PRO A 148 35.16 56.31 -16.58
N GLY A 149 33.98 56.70 -16.07
CA GLY A 149 33.78 58.00 -15.42
C GLY A 149 34.53 58.12 -14.09
N LEU A 150 34.60 57.03 -13.31
CA LEU A 150 35.44 56.98 -12.12
C LEU A 150 36.94 57.00 -12.49
N GLY A 151 37.33 56.37 -13.61
CA GLY A 151 38.68 56.46 -14.15
C GLY A 151 39.09 57.89 -14.50
N GLU A 152 38.21 58.65 -15.14
CA GLU A 152 38.41 60.08 -15.42
C GLU A 152 38.49 60.93 -14.15
N GLU A 153 37.65 60.67 -13.13
CA GLU A 153 37.72 61.34 -11.81
C GLU A 153 39.07 61.10 -11.10
N LEU A 154 39.60 59.88 -11.19
CA LEU A 154 40.78 59.44 -10.46
C LEU A 154 42.09 59.57 -11.26
N GLY A 155 42.03 59.86 -12.56
CA GLY A 155 43.19 60.01 -13.44
C GLY A 155 43.80 58.69 -13.95
N ILE A 156 43.02 57.61 -14.01
CA ILE A 156 43.47 56.24 -14.30
C ILE A 156 42.54 55.52 -15.30
N ASP A 157 43.07 54.59 -16.10
CA ASP A 157 42.27 53.68 -16.94
C ASP A 157 41.65 52.58 -16.05
N LEU A 158 40.48 52.88 -15.46
CA LEU A 158 39.78 51.97 -14.57
C LEU A 158 38.76 51.12 -15.35
N ARG A 159 38.95 49.79 -15.29
CA ARG A 159 38.04 48.80 -15.85
C ARG A 159 37.93 47.61 -14.90
N VAL A 160 36.80 46.90 -14.96
CA VAL A 160 36.54 45.69 -14.18
C VAL A 160 36.29 44.49 -15.10
N HIS A 161 36.37 43.29 -14.52
CA HIS A 161 35.88 42.04 -15.10
C HIS A 161 34.87 41.40 -14.14
N VAL A 162 33.86 40.72 -14.68
CA VAL A 162 32.68 40.28 -13.91
C VAL A 162 32.35 38.81 -14.19
N GLY A 163 32.03 38.08 -13.12
CA GLY A 163 31.59 36.69 -13.17
C GLY A 163 30.25 36.52 -12.48
N ILE A 164 29.27 35.94 -13.18
CA ILE A 164 27.92 35.72 -12.64
C ILE A 164 27.57 34.23 -12.73
N ALA A 165 27.14 33.63 -11.63
CA ALA A 165 26.62 32.27 -11.63
C ALA A 165 25.36 32.12 -10.76
N SER A 166 24.36 31.38 -11.26
CA SER A 166 23.17 31.00 -10.49
C SER A 166 23.21 29.53 -10.08
N GLY A 167 22.60 29.21 -8.95
CA GLY A 167 22.49 27.85 -8.43
C GLY A 167 22.09 27.80 -6.95
N GLN A 168 22.17 26.61 -6.36
CA GLN A 168 21.75 26.36 -4.97
C GLN A 168 22.89 26.59 -3.99
N VAL A 169 22.64 27.41 -2.96
CA VAL A 169 23.56 27.66 -1.84
C VAL A 169 22.88 27.38 -0.51
N VAL A 170 23.67 27.24 0.55
CA VAL A 170 23.22 27.47 1.92
C VAL A 170 23.49 28.93 2.27
N ALA A 171 22.44 29.67 2.64
CA ALA A 171 22.54 31.03 3.15
C ALA A 171 22.31 31.02 4.67
N SER A 172 23.27 31.51 5.45
CA SER A 172 23.23 31.40 6.92
C SER A 172 24.11 32.42 7.63
N ASP A 173 23.72 32.78 8.85
CA ASP A 173 24.63 33.43 9.81
C ASP A 173 25.77 32.45 10.14
N THR A 174 26.98 32.81 9.71
CA THR A 174 28.15 31.93 9.70
C THR A 174 29.30 32.58 10.45
N GLY A 175 29.97 31.83 11.32
CA GLY A 175 31.10 32.35 12.11
C GLY A 175 31.27 31.65 13.45
N SER A 176 31.65 32.42 14.47
CA SER A 176 31.93 31.99 15.84
C SER A 176 31.14 32.82 16.86
N SER A 177 31.19 32.42 18.13
CA SER A 177 30.64 33.19 19.27
C SER A 177 31.19 34.63 19.43
N HIS A 178 32.22 35.00 18.68
CA HIS A 178 32.85 36.33 18.71
C HIS A 178 32.64 37.13 17.42
N HIS A 179 32.18 36.52 16.34
CA HIS A 179 31.94 37.18 15.04
C HIS A 179 31.03 36.30 14.18
N THR A 180 29.89 36.83 13.74
CA THR A 180 28.93 36.14 12.85
C THR A 180 28.52 37.06 11.72
N GLU A 181 28.54 36.55 10.49
CA GLU A 181 28.12 37.26 9.27
C GLU A 181 27.07 36.42 8.53
N TYR A 182 26.00 37.04 8.06
CA TYR A 182 25.10 36.40 7.10
C TYR A 182 25.79 36.30 5.75
N THR A 183 26.03 35.09 5.25
CA THR A 183 26.78 34.84 4.01
C THR A 183 26.31 33.57 3.30
N VAL A 184 26.64 33.43 2.02
CA VAL A 184 26.28 32.25 1.22
C VAL A 184 27.45 31.28 1.00
N THR A 185 27.15 29.98 1.03
CA THR A 185 28.14 28.91 0.82
C THR A 185 27.61 27.86 -0.16
N GLY A 186 28.45 27.48 -1.14
CA GLY A 186 28.12 26.47 -2.15
C GLY A 186 28.91 26.66 -3.45
N ASP A 187 28.86 25.67 -4.33
CA ASP A 187 29.69 25.64 -5.55
C ASP A 187 29.35 26.75 -6.56
N THR A 188 28.16 27.34 -6.49
CA THR A 188 27.80 28.55 -7.24
C THR A 188 28.71 29.73 -6.92
N VAL A 189 29.13 29.90 -5.66
CA VAL A 189 30.07 30.96 -5.24
C VAL A 189 31.44 30.72 -5.87
N ASN A 190 31.91 29.47 -5.81
CA ASN A 190 33.15 29.04 -6.47
C ASN A 190 33.10 29.26 -7.98
N LEU A 191 31.98 28.96 -8.63
CA LEU A 191 31.80 29.15 -10.07
C LEU A 191 31.81 30.64 -10.44
N ALA A 192 31.07 31.51 -9.74
CA ALA A 192 31.03 32.94 -10.04
C ALA A 192 32.43 33.60 -10.00
N SER A 193 33.21 33.37 -8.94
CA SER A 193 34.61 33.83 -8.85
C SER A 193 35.51 33.23 -9.94
N ARG A 194 35.26 31.99 -10.39
CA ARG A 194 36.04 31.39 -11.48
C ARG A 194 35.66 31.95 -12.86
N LEU A 195 34.42 32.41 -13.05
CA LEU A 195 34.01 33.12 -14.27
C LEU A 195 34.58 34.54 -14.32
N GLU A 196 34.60 35.23 -13.18
CA GLU A 196 35.25 36.54 -13.03
C GLU A 196 36.74 36.43 -13.40
N GLY A 197 37.46 35.44 -12.84
CA GLY A 197 38.88 35.23 -13.14
C GLY A 197 39.19 34.67 -14.53
N LEU A 198 38.16 34.40 -15.36
CA LEU A 198 38.27 34.04 -16.77
C LEU A 198 37.86 35.17 -17.72
N ALA A 199 37.19 36.21 -17.22
CA ALA A 199 36.66 37.31 -18.01
C ALA A 199 37.76 38.34 -18.37
N GLY A 200 37.73 38.85 -19.60
CA GLY A 200 38.61 39.90 -20.07
C GLY A 200 38.27 41.29 -19.53
N ALA A 201 39.12 42.27 -19.86
CA ALA A 201 38.97 43.65 -19.38
C ALA A 201 37.73 44.34 -19.96
N GLY A 202 36.71 44.57 -19.14
CA GLY A 202 35.40 45.06 -19.57
C GLY A 202 34.42 43.97 -20.03
N GLU A 203 34.67 42.71 -19.67
CA GLU A 203 33.83 41.56 -20.01
C GLU A 203 33.05 41.06 -18.78
N THR A 204 31.81 40.65 -19.01
CA THR A 204 31.03 39.82 -18.07
C THR A 204 30.88 38.42 -18.64
N LEU A 205 31.33 37.40 -17.90
CA LEU A 205 31.04 35.99 -18.17
C LEU A 205 29.93 35.47 -17.25
N ILE A 206 28.95 34.79 -17.83
CA ILE A 206 27.79 34.25 -17.12
C ILE A 206 27.71 32.73 -17.29
N SER A 207 27.28 32.02 -16.24
CA SER A 207 27.09 30.56 -16.30
C SER A 207 25.88 30.17 -17.17
N ASP A 208 25.88 28.95 -17.70
CA ASP A 208 24.75 28.42 -18.47
C ASP A 208 23.37 28.53 -17.75
N PRO A 209 23.26 28.28 -16.43
CA PRO A 209 22.05 28.62 -15.66
C PRO A 209 21.62 30.10 -15.71
N VAL A 210 22.56 31.05 -15.67
CA VAL A 210 22.24 32.49 -15.81
C VAL A 210 21.75 32.77 -17.22
N PHE A 211 22.45 32.28 -18.25
CA PHE A 211 22.04 32.51 -19.63
C PHE A 211 20.66 31.93 -19.93
N ARG A 212 20.35 30.70 -19.49
CA ARG A 212 19.01 30.10 -19.68
C ARG A 212 17.88 30.85 -18.96
N ALA A 213 18.21 31.59 -17.90
CA ALA A 213 17.29 32.49 -17.22
C ALA A 213 17.04 33.76 -18.08
N VAL A 214 18.12 34.45 -18.45
CA VAL A 214 18.02 35.81 -19.03
C VAL A 214 18.07 35.86 -20.56
N SER A 215 18.05 34.72 -21.28
CA SER A 215 18.31 34.65 -22.74
C SER A 215 17.36 35.46 -23.63
N THR A 216 16.14 35.76 -23.18
CA THR A 216 15.19 36.66 -23.86
C THR A 216 15.32 38.13 -23.43
N GLN A 217 16.07 38.37 -22.34
CA GLN A 217 16.31 39.69 -21.73
C GLN A 217 17.72 40.22 -22.02
N VAL A 218 18.60 39.44 -22.69
CA VAL A 218 19.99 39.82 -22.98
C VAL A 218 20.42 39.42 -24.39
N GLU A 219 21.39 40.16 -24.92
CA GLU A 219 22.26 39.65 -25.98
C GLU A 219 23.49 38.98 -25.32
N ALA A 220 23.89 37.79 -25.79
CA ALA A 220 25.11 37.11 -25.34
C ALA A 220 25.66 36.14 -26.40
N ASP A 221 26.99 35.97 -26.44
CA ASP A 221 27.67 34.95 -27.27
C ASP A 221 27.92 33.66 -26.47
N ASP A 222 27.84 32.50 -27.13
CA ASP A 222 28.37 31.25 -26.59
C ASP A 222 29.91 31.34 -26.48
N ALA A 223 30.45 31.15 -25.28
CA ALA A 223 31.89 31.08 -25.04
C ALA A 223 32.39 29.63 -24.86
N GLY A 224 31.51 28.64 -25.03
CA GLY A 224 31.84 27.22 -25.09
C GLY A 224 31.98 26.55 -23.73
N GLU A 225 32.46 25.30 -23.74
CA GLU A 225 32.70 24.48 -22.56
C GLU A 225 34.11 24.70 -21.99
N THR A 226 34.19 25.03 -20.69
CA THR A 226 35.44 25.30 -19.96
C THR A 226 35.54 24.42 -18.71
N THR A 227 36.67 23.73 -18.53
CA THR A 227 36.95 22.95 -17.31
C THR A 227 37.34 23.87 -16.16
N VAL A 228 36.40 24.10 -15.23
CA VAL A 228 36.62 24.96 -14.06
C VAL A 228 37.32 24.18 -12.94
N LYS A 229 38.46 24.69 -12.45
CA LYS A 229 39.24 24.04 -11.38
C LYS A 229 38.42 23.97 -10.08
N GLY A 230 37.98 22.76 -9.74
CA GLY A 230 37.24 22.45 -8.52
C GLY A 230 35.82 21.92 -8.74
N LEU A 231 35.37 21.79 -10.00
CA LEU A 231 34.08 21.20 -10.36
C LEU A 231 34.28 19.93 -11.19
N ASP A 232 33.35 18.98 -11.07
CA ASP A 232 33.38 17.71 -11.81
C ASP A 232 32.82 17.88 -13.23
N GLY A 233 33.72 18.18 -14.18
CA GLY A 233 33.45 18.24 -15.61
C GLY A 233 33.58 19.63 -16.24
N PRO A 234 33.40 19.73 -17.58
CA PRO A 234 33.33 21.01 -18.27
C PRO A 234 32.01 21.72 -17.99
N VAL A 235 32.05 23.05 -17.88
CA VAL A 235 30.89 23.92 -17.68
C VAL A 235 30.76 24.85 -18.88
N ARG A 236 29.56 24.96 -19.47
CA ARG A 236 29.31 25.91 -20.56
C ARG A 236 29.16 27.34 -20.02
N ILE A 237 29.74 28.29 -20.73
CA ILE A 237 29.82 29.70 -20.34
C ILE A 237 29.42 30.63 -21.49
N TRP A 238 28.89 31.80 -21.15
CA TRP A 238 28.35 32.77 -22.11
C TRP A 238 28.92 34.17 -21.83
N ARG A 239 29.13 34.95 -22.89
CA ARG A 239 29.67 36.32 -22.87
C ARG A 239 28.55 37.32 -23.09
N LEU A 240 28.26 38.13 -22.09
CA LEU A 240 27.20 39.14 -22.13
C LEU A 240 27.51 40.27 -23.11
N ARG A 241 26.48 40.82 -23.78
CA ARG A 241 26.56 41.92 -24.74
C ARG A 241 25.62 43.10 -24.45
N GLY A 242 24.38 42.87 -23.99
CA GLY A 242 23.38 43.92 -23.81
C GLY A 242 22.08 43.45 -23.13
N LEU A 243 21.07 44.33 -23.08
CA LEU A 243 19.74 44.09 -22.49
C LEU A 243 18.61 44.27 -23.53
N ALA A 244 17.50 43.55 -23.33
CA ALA A 244 16.19 43.72 -23.98
C ALA A 244 15.08 44.08 -22.95
N ASP A 245 13.85 44.37 -23.38
CA ASP A 245 12.96 45.34 -22.70
C ASP A 245 11.46 44.91 -22.50
N SER A 246 10.77 45.54 -21.52
CA SER A 246 9.30 45.67 -21.27
C SER A 246 8.44 44.58 -20.53
N GLY A 247 7.23 44.97 -20.08
CA GLY A 247 6.63 44.65 -18.74
C GLY A 247 5.10 44.34 -18.55
N HIS A 248 4.59 44.35 -17.29
CA HIS A 248 3.38 43.68 -16.70
C HIS A 248 1.92 44.18 -17.10
N ASP A 249 0.71 43.79 -16.57
CA ASP A 249 0.19 43.07 -15.35
C ASP A 249 -1.34 42.56 -15.41
N LYS A 250 -1.79 41.62 -14.51
CA LYS A 250 -3.14 41.43 -13.80
C LYS A 250 -4.22 40.30 -13.97
N SER A 251 -4.23 39.32 -13.04
CA SER A 251 -5.38 38.70 -12.28
C SER A 251 -6.35 37.60 -12.78
N ARG A 252 -6.06 36.33 -12.37
CA ARG A 252 -6.85 35.07 -12.45
C ARG A 252 -7.44 34.63 -13.80
N LEU A 253 -6.94 33.48 -14.26
CA LEU A 253 -7.09 32.96 -15.61
C LEU A 253 -8.38 32.14 -15.88
N PRO A 254 -8.97 32.24 -17.10
CA PRO A 254 -10.07 31.38 -17.55
C PRO A 254 -9.57 30.00 -18.00
N PHE A 255 -10.48 29.05 -18.24
CA PHE A 255 -10.12 27.79 -18.90
C PHE A 255 -9.97 28.00 -20.40
N VAL A 256 -8.76 27.80 -20.95
CA VAL A 256 -8.43 28.08 -22.35
C VAL A 256 -7.94 26.83 -23.06
N GLY A 257 -8.27 26.72 -24.35
CA GLY A 257 -7.95 25.58 -25.19
C GLY A 257 -8.79 24.33 -24.90
N ARG A 258 -8.45 23.22 -25.56
CA ARG A 258 -9.02 21.89 -25.30
C ARG A 258 -10.54 21.75 -25.50
N GLN A 259 -11.20 22.65 -26.24
CA GLN A 259 -12.66 22.62 -26.51
C GLN A 259 -13.14 21.29 -27.14
N GLY A 260 -12.30 20.63 -27.94
CA GLY A 260 -12.60 19.30 -28.49
C GLY A 260 -12.73 18.21 -27.42
N LEU A 261 -11.93 18.28 -26.35
CA LEU A 261 -12.01 17.35 -25.22
C LEU A 261 -13.25 17.64 -24.36
N LEU A 262 -13.60 18.91 -24.16
CA LEU A 262 -14.83 19.30 -23.48
C LEU A 262 -16.08 18.81 -24.24
N ALA A 263 -16.08 18.92 -25.58
CA ALA A 263 -17.15 18.37 -26.41
C ALA A 263 -17.20 16.82 -26.38
N GLN A 264 -16.04 16.16 -26.28
CA GLN A 264 -15.96 14.70 -26.10
C GLN A 264 -16.54 14.26 -24.74
N PHE A 265 -16.21 14.97 -23.66
CA PHE A 265 -16.78 14.75 -22.32
C PHE A 265 -18.30 14.93 -22.29
N ASP A 266 -18.80 16.03 -22.87
CA ASP A 266 -20.23 16.29 -23.02
C ASP A 266 -20.94 15.16 -23.77
N GLY A 267 -20.29 14.58 -24.79
CA GLY A 267 -20.76 13.42 -25.54
C GLY A 267 -20.76 12.12 -24.73
N ILE A 268 -19.70 11.86 -23.94
CA ILE A 268 -19.60 10.67 -23.07
C ILE A 268 -20.67 10.70 -21.98
N LEU A 269 -20.87 11.85 -21.32
CA LEU A 269 -21.92 12.06 -20.32
C LEU A 269 -23.31 11.83 -20.93
N ALA A 270 -23.61 12.49 -22.05
CA ALA A 270 -24.91 12.35 -22.71
C ALA A 270 -25.16 10.91 -23.20
N GLY A 271 -24.13 10.23 -23.72
CA GLY A 271 -24.22 8.83 -24.15
C GLY A 271 -24.50 7.88 -22.99
N CYS A 272 -23.78 8.03 -21.88
CA CYS A 272 -23.95 7.23 -20.66
C CYS A 272 -25.36 7.38 -20.05
N GLN A 273 -25.93 8.59 -20.04
CA GLN A 273 -27.32 8.81 -19.63
C GLN A 273 -28.34 8.15 -20.57
N GLN A 274 -28.08 8.12 -21.88
CA GLN A 274 -29.00 7.58 -22.88
C GLN A 274 -28.96 6.05 -22.97
N SER A 275 -27.79 5.42 -22.82
CA SER A 275 -27.63 3.96 -22.88
C SER A 275 -27.79 3.26 -21.54
N GLY A 276 -27.61 3.98 -20.43
CA GLY A 276 -27.51 3.39 -19.09
C GLY A 276 -26.22 2.61 -18.84
N THR A 277 -25.22 2.70 -19.74
CA THR A 277 -23.94 1.99 -19.65
C THR A 277 -22.79 2.94 -19.34
N GLY A 278 -22.01 2.63 -18.31
CA GLY A 278 -20.86 3.42 -17.91
C GLY A 278 -19.62 3.24 -18.76
N GLN A 279 -18.66 4.14 -18.56
CA GLN A 279 -17.40 4.22 -19.29
C GLN A 279 -16.28 4.74 -18.38
N ALA A 280 -15.06 4.24 -18.57
CA ALA A 280 -13.87 4.73 -17.89
C ALA A 280 -13.08 5.73 -18.77
N ILE A 281 -12.49 6.73 -18.14
CA ILE A 281 -11.63 7.75 -18.76
C ILE A 281 -10.31 7.80 -17.98
N LEU A 282 -9.18 7.83 -18.68
CA LEU A 282 -7.84 7.97 -18.08
C LEU A 282 -7.13 9.20 -18.67
N LEU A 283 -6.95 10.23 -17.86
CA LEU A 283 -6.27 11.48 -18.25
C LEU A 283 -4.80 11.41 -17.82
N ARG A 284 -3.88 11.43 -18.79
CA ARG A 284 -2.44 11.35 -18.54
C ARG A 284 -1.73 12.63 -18.98
N GLY A 285 -0.52 12.83 -18.50
CA GLY A 285 0.32 13.97 -18.84
C GLY A 285 1.23 14.38 -17.69
N GLU A 286 2.05 15.41 -17.90
CA GLU A 286 3.06 15.88 -16.94
C GLU A 286 2.45 16.59 -15.72
N ALA A 287 3.31 17.01 -14.78
CA ALA A 287 2.92 17.87 -13.66
C ALA A 287 2.56 19.28 -14.15
N GLY A 288 1.54 19.91 -13.54
CA GLY A 288 1.08 21.24 -13.94
C GLY A 288 0.33 21.34 -15.29
N ILE A 289 0.29 20.26 -16.09
CA ILE A 289 -0.32 20.23 -17.44
C ILE A 289 -1.85 20.46 -17.47
N GLY A 290 -2.48 20.68 -16.32
CA GLY A 290 -3.91 20.97 -16.17
C GLY A 290 -4.83 19.73 -16.12
N LYS A 291 -4.33 18.56 -15.69
CA LYS A 291 -5.15 17.34 -15.49
C LYS A 291 -6.34 17.60 -14.55
N THR A 292 -6.07 18.00 -13.32
CA THR A 292 -7.08 18.33 -12.30
C THR A 292 -8.07 19.39 -12.77
N ARG A 293 -7.58 20.46 -13.41
CA ARG A 293 -8.41 21.54 -13.95
C ARG A 293 -9.35 21.05 -15.07
N LEU A 294 -8.91 20.09 -15.90
CA LEU A 294 -9.76 19.44 -16.90
C LEU A 294 -10.77 18.47 -16.27
N VAL A 295 -10.44 17.82 -15.15
CA VAL A 295 -11.43 17.07 -14.35
C VAL A 295 -12.48 18.03 -13.77
N GLU A 296 -12.09 19.16 -13.19
CA GLU A 296 -13.07 20.15 -12.65
C GLU A 296 -14.09 20.62 -13.69
N GLU A 297 -13.69 20.80 -14.96
CA GLU A 297 -14.62 21.12 -16.05
C GLU A 297 -15.55 19.93 -16.41
N LEU A 298 -15.06 18.68 -16.32
CA LEU A 298 -15.88 17.46 -16.42
C LEU A 298 -16.87 17.37 -15.25
N THR A 299 -16.43 17.60 -14.01
CA THR A 299 -17.28 17.65 -12.80
C THR A 299 -18.41 18.67 -12.98
N ALA A 300 -18.08 19.86 -13.49
CA ALA A 300 -19.06 20.91 -13.78
C ALA A 300 -20.00 20.52 -14.93
N ALA A 301 -19.51 19.88 -15.99
CA ALA A 301 -20.33 19.38 -17.11
C ALA A 301 -21.25 18.22 -16.73
N ALA A 302 -20.82 17.38 -15.79
CA ALA A 302 -21.59 16.28 -15.22
C ALA A 302 -22.64 16.80 -14.22
N SER A 303 -22.28 17.74 -13.35
CA SER A 303 -23.21 18.40 -12.41
C SER A 303 -24.32 19.15 -13.13
N ARG A 304 -24.02 19.83 -14.26
CA ARG A 304 -25.02 20.43 -15.17
C ARG A 304 -25.97 19.41 -15.82
N ARG A 305 -25.68 18.11 -15.71
CA ARG A 305 -26.48 16.97 -16.19
C ARG A 305 -26.98 16.08 -15.05
N GLU A 306 -27.03 16.61 -13.82
CA GLU A 306 -27.55 15.93 -12.63
C GLU A 306 -26.77 14.67 -12.21
N TYR A 307 -25.50 14.53 -12.64
CA TYR A 307 -24.59 13.54 -12.07
C TYR A 307 -24.22 13.91 -10.63
N ARG A 308 -24.29 12.94 -9.72
CA ARG A 308 -23.66 13.06 -8.40
C ARG A 308 -22.18 12.72 -8.53
N CYS A 309 -21.32 13.65 -8.16
CA CYS A 309 -19.87 13.55 -8.35
C CYS A 309 -19.19 13.24 -7.00
N TYR A 310 -18.36 12.20 -6.96
CA TYR A 310 -17.61 11.77 -5.78
C TYR A 310 -16.14 11.63 -6.11
N LYS A 311 -15.26 12.02 -5.19
CA LYS A 311 -13.82 12.12 -5.41
C LYS A 311 -13.01 11.38 -4.37
N GLY A 312 -12.06 10.57 -4.83
CA GLY A 312 -10.94 10.05 -4.06
C GLY A 312 -9.62 10.62 -4.58
N LEU A 313 -8.63 10.74 -3.70
CA LEU A 313 -7.30 11.27 -4.03
C LEU A 313 -6.26 10.27 -3.53
N ILE A 314 -5.33 9.90 -4.41
CA ILE A 314 -4.16 9.09 -4.05
C ILE A 314 -2.97 10.05 -3.88
N LEU A 315 -2.21 9.89 -2.81
CA LEU A 315 -1.06 10.74 -2.46
C LEU A 315 0.20 9.88 -2.30
N ASP A 316 1.36 10.50 -2.51
CA ASP A 316 2.67 9.89 -2.29
C ASP A 316 3.02 9.74 -0.80
N PHE A 317 2.40 10.57 0.05
CA PHE A 317 2.73 10.69 1.47
C PHE A 317 1.65 11.46 2.25
N GLY A 318 1.53 11.18 3.55
CA GLY A 318 0.66 11.90 4.49
C GLY A 318 -0.80 11.39 4.54
N VAL A 319 -1.06 10.20 4.00
CA VAL A 319 -2.39 9.54 4.10
C VAL A 319 -2.46 8.79 5.43
N GLY A 320 -3.30 9.29 6.36
CA GLY A 320 -3.62 8.57 7.60
C GLY A 320 -4.70 7.50 7.39
N LYS A 321 -4.87 6.62 8.39
CA LYS A 321 -5.95 5.60 8.42
C LYS A 321 -7.32 6.15 7.97
N GLY A 322 -7.98 5.44 7.05
CA GLY A 322 -9.32 5.75 6.56
C GLY A 322 -9.42 6.95 5.59
N GLN A 323 -8.28 7.51 5.16
CA GLN A 323 -8.21 8.61 4.18
C GLN A 323 -7.84 8.15 2.76
N ASP A 324 -7.87 6.84 2.49
CA ASP A 324 -7.61 6.33 1.14
C ASP A 324 -8.75 6.63 0.15
N ALA A 325 -8.43 6.58 -1.13
CA ALA A 325 -9.36 6.97 -2.20
C ALA A 325 -10.63 6.10 -2.28
N ILE A 326 -10.59 4.83 -1.85
CA ILE A 326 -11.77 3.95 -1.86
C ILE A 326 -12.65 4.23 -0.64
N ALA A 327 -12.06 4.37 0.55
CA ALA A 327 -12.79 4.80 1.75
C ALA A 327 -13.50 6.15 1.52
N MET A 328 -12.82 7.12 0.87
CA MET A 328 -13.42 8.39 0.47
C MET A 328 -14.61 8.22 -0.49
N LEU A 329 -14.46 7.43 -1.57
CA LEU A 329 -15.57 7.16 -2.50
C LEU A 329 -16.73 6.44 -1.81
N VAL A 330 -16.47 5.42 -0.98
CA VAL A 330 -17.50 4.64 -0.29
C VAL A 330 -18.26 5.50 0.73
N ARG A 331 -17.56 6.35 1.50
CA ARG A 331 -18.20 7.34 2.38
C ARG A 331 -19.08 8.31 1.60
N GLY A 332 -18.62 8.82 0.45
CA GLY A 332 -19.42 9.67 -0.43
C GLY A 332 -20.67 8.96 -0.97
N LEU A 333 -20.52 7.77 -1.55
CA LEU A 333 -21.59 6.99 -2.19
C LEU A 333 -22.69 6.52 -1.23
N LEU A 334 -22.35 6.34 0.06
CA LEU A 334 -23.31 6.00 1.11
C LEU A 334 -23.81 7.21 1.90
N GLU A 335 -23.38 8.43 1.55
CA GLU A 335 -23.70 9.68 2.27
C GLU A 335 -23.32 9.60 3.78
N ALA A 336 -22.16 8.98 4.06
CA ALA A 336 -21.69 8.68 5.40
C ALA A 336 -21.14 9.90 6.15
N PRO A 337 -21.54 10.16 7.41
CA PRO A 337 -20.92 11.20 8.23
C PRO A 337 -19.49 10.84 8.65
N ALA A 338 -18.73 11.81 9.14
CA ALA A 338 -17.34 11.59 9.57
C ALA A 338 -17.26 10.58 10.73
N ASP A 339 -18.17 10.69 11.70
CA ASP A 339 -18.35 9.85 12.88
C ASP A 339 -19.23 8.59 12.62
N ALA A 340 -19.36 8.17 11.36
CA ALA A 340 -20.14 6.98 11.00
C ALA A 340 -19.70 5.73 11.79
N GLY A 341 -20.60 5.23 12.64
CA GLY A 341 -20.43 3.99 13.41
C GLY A 341 -21.53 2.96 13.11
N LYS A 342 -21.79 2.06 14.07
CA LYS A 342 -22.79 0.98 13.92
C LYS A 342 -24.17 1.52 13.47
N ASP A 343 -24.66 2.54 14.14
CA ASP A 343 -25.95 3.21 13.87
C ASP A 343 -26.10 3.79 12.46
N PHE A 344 -24.99 3.99 11.73
CA PHE A 344 -25.02 4.37 10.32
C PHE A 344 -25.16 3.13 9.43
N LEU A 345 -24.40 2.06 9.72
CA LEU A 345 -24.43 0.81 8.97
C LEU A 345 -25.79 0.10 9.08
N ASP A 346 -26.39 0.05 10.28
CA ASP A 346 -27.73 -0.50 10.47
C ASP A 346 -28.75 0.19 9.53
N LYS A 347 -28.72 1.53 9.46
CA LYS A 347 -29.58 2.33 8.56
C LYS A 347 -29.25 2.13 7.08
N ALA A 348 -27.97 1.95 6.74
CA ALA A 348 -27.54 1.70 5.37
C ALA A 348 -28.09 0.35 4.87
N THR A 349 -28.06 -0.69 5.73
CA THR A 349 -28.67 -2.00 5.45
C THR A 349 -30.20 -1.93 5.41
N ASP A 350 -30.86 -1.28 6.37
CA ASP A 350 -32.33 -1.06 6.37
C ASP A 350 -32.80 -0.35 5.08
N SER A 351 -31.98 0.53 4.52
CA SER A 351 -32.28 1.26 3.27
C SER A 351 -32.06 0.45 1.98
N GLY A 352 -31.51 -0.77 2.08
CA GLY A 352 -31.16 -1.62 0.94
C GLY A 352 -29.96 -1.15 0.11
N LEU A 353 -29.17 -0.18 0.59
CA LEU A 353 -27.90 0.24 -0.06
C LEU A 353 -26.78 -0.78 0.12
N VAL A 354 -26.83 -1.54 1.22
CA VAL A 354 -25.79 -2.48 1.69
C VAL A 354 -26.49 -3.77 2.09
N GLN A 355 -25.97 -4.93 1.70
CA GLN A 355 -26.53 -6.23 2.14
C GLN A 355 -25.93 -6.62 3.51
N GLU A 356 -26.58 -7.46 4.31
CA GLU A 356 -26.03 -7.85 5.62
C GLU A 356 -24.65 -8.55 5.47
N ASP A 357 -24.47 -9.36 4.42
CA ASP A 357 -23.17 -9.95 4.03
C ASP A 357 -22.11 -8.93 3.53
N ASP A 358 -22.50 -7.72 3.12
CA ASP A 358 -21.53 -6.66 2.76
C ASP A 358 -20.89 -6.03 4.01
N ARG A 359 -21.58 -6.05 5.16
CA ARG A 359 -21.19 -5.29 6.35
C ARG A 359 -19.80 -5.65 6.87
N ILE A 360 -19.45 -6.93 6.80
CA ILE A 360 -18.13 -7.44 7.22
C ILE A 360 -16.99 -6.83 6.40
N TYR A 361 -17.19 -6.58 5.10
CA TYR A 361 -16.20 -5.93 4.23
C TYR A 361 -16.29 -4.41 4.31
N LEU A 362 -17.50 -3.86 4.52
CA LEU A 362 -17.74 -2.43 4.66
C LEU A 362 -17.14 -1.85 5.95
N ASN A 363 -17.05 -2.65 7.02
CA ASN A 363 -16.33 -2.28 8.24
C ASN A 363 -14.85 -1.98 7.94
N ASP A 364 -14.14 -2.91 7.28
CA ASP A 364 -12.74 -2.75 6.85
C ASP A 364 -12.58 -1.54 5.90
N LEU A 365 -13.41 -1.45 4.84
CA LEU A 365 -13.42 -0.35 3.87
C LEU A 365 -13.68 1.06 4.47
N LEU A 366 -14.20 1.14 5.69
CA LEU A 366 -14.45 2.41 6.38
C LEU A 366 -13.54 2.65 7.58
N GLY A 367 -12.67 1.70 7.93
CA GLY A 367 -11.84 1.75 9.15
C GLY A 367 -12.63 1.58 10.45
N LEU A 368 -13.72 0.80 10.42
CA LEU A 368 -14.62 0.58 11.55
C LEU A 368 -14.34 -0.77 12.21
N ARG A 369 -14.31 -0.78 13.55
CA ARG A 369 -14.10 -2.02 14.33
C ARG A 369 -15.20 -3.05 14.02
N GLN A 370 -14.77 -4.26 13.65
CA GLN A 370 -15.64 -5.43 13.54
C GLN A 370 -16.34 -5.74 14.88
N PRO A 371 -17.66 -5.99 14.89
CA PRO A 371 -18.33 -6.73 15.96
C PRO A 371 -17.64 -8.07 16.21
N ASP A 372 -17.62 -8.56 17.45
CA ASP A 372 -16.83 -9.75 17.80
C ASP A 372 -17.33 -11.03 17.09
N GLU A 373 -18.61 -11.10 16.73
CA GLU A 373 -19.21 -12.19 15.93
C GLU A 373 -18.73 -12.18 14.47
N LEU A 374 -18.62 -10.99 13.87
CA LEU A 374 -18.09 -10.82 12.52
C LEU A 374 -16.57 -10.97 12.49
N ARG A 375 -15.88 -10.56 13.57
CA ARG A 375 -14.42 -10.65 13.72
C ARG A 375 -13.93 -12.09 13.57
N VAL A 376 -14.45 -13.05 14.33
CA VAL A 376 -14.06 -14.48 14.20
C VAL A 376 -14.21 -14.99 12.75
N THR A 377 -15.23 -14.54 12.02
CA THR A 377 -15.41 -14.87 10.60
C THR A 377 -14.37 -14.18 9.71
N TYR A 378 -14.08 -12.90 9.94
CA TYR A 378 -13.14 -12.13 9.13
C TYR A 378 -11.68 -12.55 9.35
N ASP A 379 -11.30 -12.80 10.59
CA ASP A 379 -10.00 -13.34 11.00
C ASP A 379 -9.74 -14.71 10.33
N ALA A 380 -10.80 -15.53 10.20
CA ALA A 380 -10.74 -16.86 9.61
C ALA A 380 -10.63 -16.88 8.08
N MET A 381 -10.83 -15.75 7.39
CA MET A 381 -10.63 -15.62 5.95
C MET A 381 -9.13 -15.65 5.57
N ASP A 382 -8.84 -15.98 4.32
CA ASP A 382 -7.57 -15.67 3.65
C ASP A 382 -7.54 -14.23 3.08
N GLY A 383 -6.44 -13.87 2.42
CA GLY A 383 -6.29 -12.56 1.78
C GLY A 383 -7.18 -12.37 0.54
N GLU A 384 -7.34 -13.41 -0.29
CA GLU A 384 -8.09 -13.32 -1.55
C GLU A 384 -9.59 -13.13 -1.30
N ALA A 385 -10.18 -13.90 -0.38
CA ALA A 385 -11.58 -13.83 0.01
C ALA A 385 -11.94 -12.45 0.58
N ARG A 386 -11.08 -11.84 1.40
CA ARG A 386 -11.27 -10.47 1.90
C ARG A 386 -11.21 -9.44 0.78
N GLN A 387 -10.23 -9.50 -0.11
CA GLN A 387 -10.13 -8.53 -1.21
C GLN A 387 -11.22 -8.71 -2.27
N ALA A 388 -11.60 -9.95 -2.60
CA ALA A 388 -12.75 -10.24 -3.46
C ALA A 388 -14.06 -9.75 -2.83
N GLY A 389 -14.26 -9.97 -1.53
CA GLY A 389 -15.39 -9.43 -0.77
C GLY A 389 -15.45 -7.91 -0.80
N LYS A 390 -14.33 -7.21 -0.53
CA LYS A 390 -14.22 -5.75 -0.65
C LYS A 390 -14.54 -5.25 -2.07
N ARG A 391 -13.94 -5.84 -3.12
CA ARG A 391 -14.23 -5.50 -4.53
C ARG A 391 -15.71 -5.68 -4.89
N ASN A 392 -16.32 -6.79 -4.46
CA ASN A 392 -17.74 -7.07 -4.68
C ASN A 392 -18.65 -6.09 -3.92
N THR A 393 -18.27 -5.70 -2.70
CA THR A 393 -18.97 -4.73 -1.85
C THR A 393 -18.99 -3.35 -2.50
N VAL A 394 -17.83 -2.82 -2.89
CA VAL A 394 -17.72 -1.54 -3.60
C VAL A 394 -18.49 -1.60 -4.93
N SER A 395 -18.41 -2.71 -5.66
CA SER A 395 -19.16 -2.92 -6.91
C SER A 395 -20.68 -2.93 -6.70
N ARG A 396 -21.18 -3.49 -5.59
CA ARG A 396 -22.61 -3.42 -5.20
C ARG A 396 -23.01 -1.99 -4.85
N ILE A 397 -22.21 -1.29 -4.05
CA ILE A 397 -22.47 0.10 -3.62
C ILE A 397 -22.54 1.05 -4.82
N VAL A 398 -21.61 0.96 -5.79
CA VAL A 398 -21.62 1.77 -7.02
C VAL A 398 -22.90 1.54 -7.84
N ARG A 399 -23.39 0.30 -7.92
CA ARG A 399 -24.66 -0.04 -8.61
C ARG A 399 -25.89 0.45 -7.84
N ALA A 400 -25.92 0.27 -6.51
CA ALA A 400 -27.02 0.72 -5.66
C ALA A 400 -27.12 2.26 -5.64
N ALA A 401 -25.98 2.96 -5.62
CA ALA A 401 -25.92 4.40 -5.75
C ALA A 401 -26.43 4.86 -7.12
N SER A 402 -25.91 4.32 -8.23
CA SER A 402 -26.29 4.74 -9.59
C SER A 402 -27.72 4.38 -10.00
N ALA A 403 -28.36 3.41 -9.34
CA ALA A 403 -29.81 3.18 -9.46
C ALA A 403 -30.67 4.38 -9.00
N ARG A 404 -30.12 5.30 -8.19
CA ARG A 404 -30.78 6.56 -7.78
C ARG A 404 -30.57 7.73 -8.76
N GLY A 405 -29.85 7.54 -9.86
CA GLY A 405 -29.46 8.58 -10.81
C GLY A 405 -27.95 8.57 -11.10
N PRO A 406 -27.49 9.22 -12.18
CA PRO A 406 -26.14 9.04 -12.70
C PRO A 406 -25.03 9.48 -11.74
N VAL A 407 -23.86 8.86 -11.87
CA VAL A 407 -22.72 9.02 -10.94
C VAL A 407 -21.42 9.30 -11.69
N LEU A 408 -20.62 10.26 -11.21
CA LEU A 408 -19.24 10.47 -11.63
C LEU A 408 -18.33 10.09 -10.45
N LEU A 409 -17.37 9.21 -10.70
CA LEU A 409 -16.33 8.80 -9.76
C LEU A 409 -15.00 9.38 -10.25
N GLU A 410 -14.34 10.17 -9.42
CA GLU A 410 -13.07 10.82 -9.72
C GLU A 410 -11.98 10.20 -8.85
N ILE A 411 -10.89 9.74 -9.47
CA ILE A 411 -9.70 9.24 -8.76
C ILE A 411 -8.46 9.95 -9.31
N GLU A 412 -7.84 10.80 -8.50
CA GLU A 412 -6.61 11.49 -8.91
C GLU A 412 -5.33 10.76 -8.48
N ASN A 413 -4.30 10.86 -9.31
CA ASN A 413 -2.94 10.35 -9.12
C ASN A 413 -2.81 8.81 -9.00
N VAL A 414 -3.46 8.06 -9.91
CA VAL A 414 -3.37 6.59 -9.99
C VAL A 414 -1.95 6.05 -10.16
N HIS A 415 -0.99 6.87 -10.59
CA HIS A 415 0.45 6.54 -10.61
C HIS A 415 1.08 6.25 -9.23
N TRP A 416 0.38 6.52 -8.12
CA TRP A 416 0.76 6.12 -6.76
C TRP A 416 -0.07 4.94 -6.21
N ALA A 417 -0.88 4.27 -7.03
CA ALA A 417 -1.73 3.17 -6.59
C ALA A 417 -0.97 1.83 -6.49
N GLY A 418 -0.88 1.27 -5.28
CA GLY A 418 -0.47 -0.12 -5.06
C GLY A 418 -1.47 -1.14 -5.62
N GLN A 419 -1.06 -2.42 -5.73
CA GLN A 419 -1.82 -3.45 -6.44
C GLN A 419 -3.24 -3.68 -5.91
N GLY A 420 -3.46 -3.64 -4.59
CA GLY A 420 -4.79 -3.75 -4.00
C GLY A 420 -5.73 -2.62 -4.45
N MET A 421 -5.24 -1.37 -4.44
CA MET A 421 -5.96 -0.20 -4.93
C MET A 421 -6.30 -0.32 -6.42
N LEU A 422 -5.35 -0.77 -7.25
CA LEU A 422 -5.60 -1.04 -8.68
C LEU A 422 -6.70 -2.09 -8.90
N GLY A 423 -6.73 -3.14 -8.08
CA GLY A 423 -7.78 -4.16 -8.07
C GLY A 423 -9.16 -3.66 -7.59
N GLN A 424 -9.23 -2.69 -6.68
CA GLN A 424 -10.48 -2.01 -6.36
C GLN A 424 -10.96 -1.14 -7.53
N LEU A 425 -10.04 -0.44 -8.21
CA LEU A 425 -10.36 0.39 -9.38
C LEU A 425 -10.82 -0.44 -10.59
N SER A 426 -10.24 -1.62 -10.85
CA SER A 426 -10.71 -2.53 -11.90
C SER A 426 -12.09 -3.10 -11.57
N GLY A 427 -12.36 -3.42 -10.30
CA GLY A 427 -13.68 -3.79 -9.78
C GLY A 427 -14.74 -2.71 -10.06
N ILE A 428 -14.45 -1.45 -9.68
CA ILE A 428 -15.32 -0.29 -9.98
C ILE A 428 -15.52 -0.16 -11.50
N ALA A 429 -14.46 -0.24 -12.31
CA ALA A 429 -14.52 -0.12 -13.76
C ALA A 429 -15.42 -1.22 -14.40
N GLY A 430 -15.36 -2.45 -13.88
CA GLY A 430 -16.27 -3.53 -14.26
C GLY A 430 -17.70 -3.38 -13.73
N ALA A 431 -17.88 -2.71 -12.59
CA ALA A 431 -19.18 -2.40 -12.02
C ALA A 431 -19.94 -1.36 -12.85
N ILE A 432 -19.28 -0.28 -13.28
CA ILE A 432 -19.90 0.82 -14.03
C ILE A 432 -20.40 0.42 -15.42
N ARG A 433 -19.81 -0.61 -16.04
CA ARG A 433 -20.19 -1.08 -17.40
C ARG A 433 -21.70 -1.26 -17.59
N ASN A 434 -22.41 -1.66 -16.53
CA ASN A 434 -23.82 -2.02 -16.56
C ASN A 434 -24.73 -1.03 -15.79
N CYS A 435 -24.28 0.19 -15.50
CA CYS A 435 -25.09 1.23 -14.86
C CYS A 435 -24.65 2.65 -15.32
N PRO A 436 -25.44 3.73 -15.11
CA PRO A 436 -25.15 5.06 -15.64
C PRO A 436 -24.06 5.79 -14.82
N SER A 437 -22.82 5.28 -14.87
CA SER A 437 -21.69 5.80 -14.09
C SER A 437 -20.45 6.04 -14.94
N ILE A 438 -19.74 7.14 -14.71
CA ILE A 438 -18.42 7.41 -15.31
C ILE A 438 -17.35 7.28 -14.23
N LEU A 439 -16.22 6.64 -14.56
CA LEU A 439 -15.01 6.67 -13.75
C LEU A 439 -13.95 7.49 -14.50
N VAL A 440 -13.51 8.61 -13.94
CA VAL A 440 -12.37 9.38 -14.45
C VAL A 440 -11.17 9.22 -13.52
N MET A 441 -10.03 8.86 -14.12
CA MET A 441 -8.76 8.63 -13.44
C MET A 441 -7.70 9.60 -13.96
N THR A 442 -6.81 10.10 -13.10
CA THR A 442 -5.63 10.89 -13.54
C THR A 442 -4.31 10.18 -13.25
N SER A 443 -3.37 10.23 -14.19
CA SER A 443 -2.07 9.56 -14.11
C SER A 443 -0.94 10.41 -14.69
N ARG A 444 0.31 9.94 -14.56
CA ARG A 444 1.44 10.44 -15.36
C ARG A 444 1.52 9.62 -16.68
N ILE A 445 2.40 9.99 -17.60
CA ILE A 445 2.68 9.16 -18.80
C ILE A 445 3.75 8.12 -18.45
N GLU A 446 4.84 8.57 -17.83
CA GLU A 446 5.82 7.72 -17.17
C GLU A 446 5.25 7.19 -15.84
N GLY A 447 5.45 5.91 -15.54
CA GLY A 447 4.93 5.27 -14.33
C GLY A 447 3.42 5.02 -14.32
N ASP A 448 2.74 4.99 -15.48
CA ASP A 448 1.31 4.71 -15.58
C ASP A 448 1.01 3.21 -15.34
N PRO A 449 0.31 2.82 -14.25
CA PRO A 449 0.12 1.41 -13.89
C PRO A 449 -1.09 0.76 -14.57
N ILE A 450 -1.87 1.52 -15.36
CA ILE A 450 -3.02 0.98 -16.09
C ILE A 450 -2.51 0.23 -17.33
N ASP A 451 -2.24 -1.06 -17.14
CA ASP A 451 -1.57 -1.96 -18.09
C ASP A 451 -2.56 -2.84 -18.90
N GLN A 452 -2.08 -3.94 -19.51
CA GLN A 452 -2.95 -4.88 -20.20
C GLN A 452 -3.74 -5.78 -19.23
N GLY A 453 -3.15 -6.19 -18.10
CA GLY A 453 -3.80 -7.00 -17.06
C GLY A 453 -5.00 -6.28 -16.45
N TRP A 454 -4.81 -5.03 -15.99
CA TRP A 454 -5.87 -4.20 -15.43
C TRP A 454 -7.05 -4.03 -16.39
N ARG A 455 -6.78 -3.79 -17.69
CA ARG A 455 -7.82 -3.68 -18.72
C ARG A 455 -8.60 -4.99 -18.93
N ALA A 456 -7.93 -6.15 -18.80
CA ALA A 456 -8.54 -7.47 -18.94
C ALA A 456 -9.40 -7.87 -17.72
N GLU A 457 -9.09 -7.36 -16.52
CA GLU A 457 -9.93 -7.50 -15.33
C GLU A 457 -11.12 -6.51 -15.36
N ALA A 458 -10.86 -5.24 -15.67
CA ALA A 458 -11.86 -4.17 -15.69
C ALA A 458 -12.99 -4.38 -16.73
N ARG A 459 -12.68 -5.01 -17.88
CA ARG A 459 -13.66 -5.43 -18.92
C ARG A 459 -14.64 -4.35 -19.39
N THR A 460 -14.24 -3.08 -19.29
CA THR A 460 -15.05 -1.89 -19.58
C THR A 460 -14.37 -1.03 -20.66
N PRO A 461 -15.11 -0.23 -21.45
CA PRO A 461 -14.48 0.71 -22.37
C PRO A 461 -13.66 1.75 -21.61
N LEU A 462 -12.37 1.86 -21.92
CA LEU A 462 -11.46 2.86 -21.37
C LEU A 462 -11.02 3.82 -22.49
N VAL A 463 -11.25 5.12 -22.29
CA VAL A 463 -10.72 6.18 -23.15
C VAL A 463 -9.50 6.81 -22.46
N THR A 464 -8.31 6.53 -22.96
CA THR A 464 -7.09 7.25 -22.57
C THR A 464 -7.00 8.57 -23.33
N ILE A 465 -6.69 9.66 -22.63
CA ILE A 465 -6.43 10.98 -23.22
C ILE A 465 -5.10 11.48 -22.65
N ASP A 466 -4.11 11.62 -23.53
CA ASP A 466 -2.80 12.16 -23.18
C ASP A 466 -2.82 13.69 -23.41
N LEU A 467 -2.56 14.46 -22.35
CA LEU A 467 -2.63 15.91 -22.39
C LEU A 467 -1.29 16.53 -22.82
N GLU A 468 -1.27 17.07 -24.03
CA GLU A 468 -0.20 17.92 -24.55
C GLU A 468 -0.17 19.30 -23.85
N PRO A 469 0.97 20.02 -23.90
CA PRO A 469 1.05 21.45 -23.58
C PRO A 469 0.06 22.28 -24.40
N LEU A 470 -0.35 23.43 -23.84
CA LEU A 470 -1.15 24.40 -24.60
C LEU A 470 -0.37 24.93 -25.79
N ARG A 471 -1.06 25.08 -26.93
CA ARG A 471 -0.48 25.72 -28.11
C ARG A 471 -0.14 27.18 -27.80
N PRO A 472 0.84 27.81 -28.46
CA PRO A 472 1.18 29.22 -28.22
C PRO A 472 -0.03 30.17 -28.29
N GLU A 473 -0.98 29.93 -29.19
CA GLU A 473 -2.24 30.69 -29.28
C GLU A 473 -3.16 30.49 -28.06
N GLU A 474 -3.26 29.25 -27.55
CA GLU A 474 -4.05 28.94 -26.35
C GLU A 474 -3.38 29.51 -25.10
N ALA A 475 -2.04 29.46 -25.01
CA ALA A 475 -1.26 30.04 -23.93
C ALA A 475 -1.28 31.59 -23.95
N LEU A 476 -1.23 32.22 -25.12
CA LEU A 476 -1.41 33.67 -25.27
C LEU A 476 -2.86 34.11 -24.98
N SER A 477 -3.86 33.29 -25.31
CA SER A 477 -5.26 33.53 -24.95
C SER A 477 -5.50 33.34 -23.45
N LEU A 478 -4.77 32.44 -22.79
CA LEU A 478 -4.69 32.32 -21.33
C LEU A 478 -4.10 33.62 -20.75
N ALA A 479 -2.83 33.95 -21.06
CA ALA A 479 -2.16 35.16 -20.57
C ALA A 479 -2.92 36.46 -20.90
N GLY A 480 -3.59 36.49 -22.04
CA GLY A 480 -4.42 37.59 -22.56
C GLY A 480 -5.69 37.89 -21.76
N ALA A 481 -6.03 37.07 -20.76
CA ALA A 481 -7.06 37.38 -19.79
C ALA A 481 -6.55 38.21 -18.60
N LEU A 482 -5.22 38.32 -18.44
CA LEU A 482 -4.58 39.12 -17.39
C LEU A 482 -3.95 40.39 -17.97
N PHE A 483 -3.10 40.22 -18.99
CA PHE A 483 -2.36 41.27 -19.69
C PHE A 483 -3.00 41.50 -21.07
N GLU A 484 -2.80 42.65 -21.71
CA GLU A 484 -3.18 42.79 -23.13
C GLU A 484 -2.39 41.80 -24.02
N SER A 485 -2.98 41.27 -25.10
CA SER A 485 -2.30 40.30 -25.99
C SER A 485 -1.09 40.87 -26.78
N SER A 486 -0.95 42.20 -26.76
CA SER A 486 0.18 43.01 -27.22
C SER A 486 1.37 43.00 -26.25
N ASN A 487 1.13 42.67 -24.99
CA ASN A 487 2.10 42.77 -23.91
C ASN A 487 3.28 41.80 -24.08
N ILE A 488 4.50 42.31 -23.93
CA ILE A 488 5.75 41.56 -24.16
C ILE A 488 6.07 40.66 -22.96
N PHE A 489 5.83 41.11 -21.73
CA PHE A 489 5.98 40.27 -20.54
C PHE A 489 5.08 39.02 -20.59
N ALA A 490 3.81 39.17 -20.98
CA ALA A 490 2.90 38.04 -21.14
C ALA A 490 3.39 37.03 -22.20
N ARG A 491 4.03 37.50 -23.28
CA ARG A 491 4.68 36.64 -24.29
C ARG A 491 5.90 35.93 -23.72
N ASN A 492 6.74 36.64 -22.97
CA ASN A 492 7.90 36.09 -22.28
C ASN A 492 7.46 35.01 -21.25
N CYS A 493 6.35 35.22 -20.53
CA CYS A 493 5.75 34.18 -19.67
C CYS A 493 5.27 32.96 -20.47
N VAL A 494 4.60 33.15 -21.61
CA VAL A 494 4.12 32.04 -22.47
C VAL A 494 5.28 31.21 -23.02
N GLU A 495 6.33 31.86 -23.53
CA GLU A 495 7.54 31.22 -24.02
C GLU A 495 8.28 30.49 -22.89
N ARG A 496 8.49 31.18 -21.75
CA ARG A 496 9.16 30.60 -20.57
C ARG A 496 8.41 29.40 -20.00
N ALA A 497 7.07 29.41 -20.06
CA ALA A 497 6.21 28.31 -19.61
C ALA A 497 6.13 27.14 -20.60
N ASN A 498 6.51 27.34 -21.86
CA ASN A 498 6.50 26.33 -22.93
C ASN A 498 5.18 25.52 -23.00
N GLY A 499 4.04 26.22 -22.88
CA GLY A 499 2.70 25.62 -22.92
C GLY A 499 2.22 24.92 -21.64
N ASN A 500 3.01 24.87 -20.55
CA ASN A 500 2.55 24.33 -19.26
C ASN A 500 1.58 25.32 -18.57
N PRO A 501 0.28 25.01 -18.41
CA PRO A 501 -0.72 25.98 -17.91
C PRO A 501 -0.45 26.47 -16.51
N LEU A 502 -0.03 25.57 -15.61
CA LEU A 502 0.27 25.94 -14.22
C LEU A 502 1.50 26.84 -14.15
N PHE A 503 2.59 26.48 -14.83
CA PHE A 503 3.79 27.31 -14.78
C PHE A 503 3.50 28.71 -15.34
N LEU A 504 2.72 28.78 -16.42
CA LEU A 504 2.20 30.04 -16.97
C LEU A 504 1.37 30.82 -15.93
N GLU A 505 0.39 30.18 -15.27
CA GLU A 505 -0.39 30.82 -14.19
C GLU A 505 0.50 31.36 -13.07
N GLN A 506 1.48 30.58 -12.60
CA GLN A 506 2.33 31.00 -11.50
C GLN A 506 3.25 32.17 -11.90
N LEU A 507 3.83 32.16 -13.11
CA LEU A 507 4.61 33.30 -13.63
C LEU A 507 3.77 34.58 -13.73
N LEU A 508 2.58 34.48 -14.33
CA LEU A 508 1.66 35.59 -14.53
C LEU A 508 1.13 36.17 -13.20
N ARG A 509 1.02 35.34 -12.15
CA ARG A 509 0.61 35.77 -10.80
C ARG A 509 1.72 36.45 -10.00
N ASN A 510 2.99 36.16 -10.27
CA ASN A 510 4.07 36.85 -9.56
C ASN A 510 4.13 38.34 -9.92
N ALA A 511 3.80 38.65 -11.18
CA ALA A 511 3.76 40.00 -11.70
C ALA A 511 2.80 40.90 -10.91
N GLU A 512 1.63 40.37 -10.53
CA GLU A 512 0.63 41.10 -9.73
C GLU A 512 1.15 41.51 -8.34
N GLU A 513 2.16 40.78 -7.84
CA GLU A 513 2.79 40.96 -6.53
C GLU A 513 4.17 41.66 -6.63
N SER A 514 4.56 42.13 -7.82
CA SER A 514 5.88 42.70 -8.15
C SER A 514 5.76 44.14 -8.67
N GLU A 515 6.77 44.97 -8.41
CA GLU A 515 6.92 46.31 -9.03
C GLU A 515 7.93 46.31 -10.20
N ASP A 516 8.57 45.18 -10.51
CA ASP A 516 9.65 45.06 -11.50
C ASP A 516 9.28 44.04 -12.58
N ASP A 517 9.48 44.45 -13.85
CA ASP A 517 8.88 43.92 -15.08
C ASP A 517 9.48 42.57 -15.57
N SER A 518 9.79 41.68 -14.64
CA SER A 518 10.76 40.59 -14.81
C SER A 518 10.17 39.20 -14.59
N VAL A 519 10.35 38.27 -15.55
CA VAL A 519 9.74 36.93 -15.51
C VAL A 519 10.58 35.99 -14.62
N PRO A 520 10.02 35.33 -13.59
CA PRO A 520 10.80 34.46 -12.71
C PRO A 520 11.44 33.24 -13.39
N ASP A 521 12.69 32.97 -13.03
CA ASP A 521 13.53 32.02 -13.75
C ASP A 521 13.28 30.54 -13.42
N SER A 522 12.59 30.27 -12.31
CA SER A 522 12.09 28.93 -11.97
C SER A 522 10.90 28.98 -11.03
N ILE A 523 10.11 27.90 -11.02
CA ILE A 523 9.02 27.70 -10.04
C ILE A 523 9.56 27.77 -8.60
N GLN A 524 10.79 27.30 -8.35
CA GLN A 524 11.40 27.36 -7.03
C GLN A 524 11.77 28.81 -6.64
N SER A 525 12.40 29.58 -7.54
CA SER A 525 12.72 31.01 -7.30
C SER A 525 11.47 31.81 -6.99
N LEU A 526 10.39 31.55 -7.74
CA LEU A 526 9.07 32.13 -7.54
C LEU A 526 8.45 31.75 -6.19
N VAL A 527 8.39 30.46 -5.84
CA VAL A 527 7.84 30.04 -4.55
C VAL A 527 8.67 30.61 -3.39
N MET A 528 9.99 30.74 -3.53
CA MET A 528 10.85 31.41 -2.53
C MET A 528 10.55 32.91 -2.39
N ALA A 529 10.35 33.65 -3.49
CA ALA A 529 9.98 35.07 -3.44
C ALA A 529 8.63 35.27 -2.71
N ARG A 530 7.65 34.39 -2.97
CA ARG A 530 6.35 34.42 -2.26
C ARG A 530 6.45 33.94 -0.81
N LEU A 531 7.39 33.05 -0.50
CA LEU A 531 7.67 32.59 0.87
C LEU A 531 8.32 33.69 1.73
N ASP A 532 9.18 34.53 1.15
CA ASP A 532 9.82 35.66 1.84
C ASP A 532 8.88 36.85 2.08
N ARG A 533 7.77 36.95 1.34
CA ARG A 533 6.68 37.92 1.58
C ARG A 533 5.83 37.58 2.82
N LEU A 534 5.98 36.39 3.41
CA LEU A 534 5.23 35.95 4.59
C LEU A 534 5.89 36.42 5.90
N GLU A 535 5.06 36.65 6.92
CA GLU A 535 5.53 36.84 8.29
C GLU A 535 6.34 35.62 8.78
N PRO A 536 7.37 35.78 9.64
CA PRO A 536 8.25 34.68 10.05
C PRO A 536 7.56 33.48 10.71
N GLY A 537 6.35 33.69 11.28
CA GLY A 537 5.50 32.62 11.78
C GLY A 537 4.87 31.78 10.66
N ASP A 538 4.30 32.44 9.65
CA ASP A 538 3.66 31.81 8.50
C ASP A 538 4.68 31.14 7.57
N LYS A 539 5.86 31.75 7.37
CA LYS A 539 6.98 31.13 6.65
C LYS A 539 7.39 29.79 7.28
N ARG A 540 7.56 29.77 8.61
CA ARG A 540 7.85 28.54 9.38
C ARG A 540 6.69 27.55 9.34
N ALA A 541 5.45 28.02 9.34
CA ALA A 541 4.27 27.15 9.24
C ALA A 541 4.17 26.45 7.89
N LEU A 542 4.41 27.16 6.79
CA LEU A 542 4.42 26.54 5.45
C LEU A 542 5.62 25.58 5.28
N GLN A 543 6.78 25.91 5.85
CA GLN A 543 7.94 25.03 5.93
C GLN A 543 7.66 23.74 6.75
N ALA A 544 6.99 23.86 7.90
CA ALA A 544 6.58 22.72 8.71
C ALA A 544 5.47 21.89 8.06
N ALA A 545 4.52 22.53 7.37
CA ALA A 545 3.47 21.85 6.61
C ALA A 545 4.05 21.02 5.45
N ALA A 546 5.08 21.52 4.77
CA ALA A 546 5.69 20.86 3.61
C ALA A 546 6.32 19.49 3.93
N ILE A 547 6.60 19.20 5.21
CA ILE A 547 7.15 17.90 5.64
C ILE A 547 6.09 16.89 6.09
N LEU A 548 4.81 17.26 6.14
CA LEU A 548 3.70 16.41 6.59
C LEU A 548 2.96 15.67 5.46
N GLY A 549 3.00 16.21 4.24
CA GLY A 549 2.25 15.68 3.09
C GLY A 549 1.73 16.80 2.19
N GLU A 550 0.94 16.45 1.17
CA GLU A 550 0.14 17.46 0.46
C GLU A 550 -1.08 17.90 1.29
N ARG A 551 -1.70 16.96 2.02
CA ARG A 551 -2.76 17.21 3.01
C ARG A 551 -2.18 17.10 4.42
N PHE A 552 -2.67 17.91 5.36
CA PHE A 552 -2.33 17.83 6.79
C PHE A 552 -3.43 18.43 7.69
N GLY A 553 -3.47 17.98 8.95
CA GLY A 553 -4.35 18.53 9.99
C GLY A 553 -3.72 19.73 10.72
N LEU A 554 -4.57 20.61 11.29
CA LEU A 554 -4.09 21.81 11.98
C LEU A 554 -3.32 21.50 13.28
N GLU A 555 -3.75 20.50 14.05
CA GLU A 555 -3.12 20.18 15.35
C GLU A 555 -1.71 19.62 15.23
N VAL A 556 -1.45 18.77 14.24
CA VAL A 556 -0.07 18.30 13.97
C VAL A 556 0.84 19.46 13.55
N LEU A 557 0.35 20.40 12.73
CA LEU A 557 1.10 21.62 12.39
C LEU A 557 1.35 22.50 13.63
N ARG A 558 0.37 22.66 14.52
CA ARG A 558 0.52 23.39 15.81
C ARG A 558 1.58 22.74 16.70
N THR A 559 1.62 21.42 16.76
CA THR A 559 2.65 20.63 17.48
C THR A 559 4.05 20.84 16.86
N LEU A 560 4.16 20.83 15.53
CA LEU A 560 5.43 21.11 14.81
C LEU A 560 5.89 22.57 14.95
N LEU A 561 4.97 23.51 15.16
CA LEU A 561 5.30 24.90 15.48
C LEU A 561 5.59 25.15 16.96
N GLY A 562 5.13 24.28 17.86
CA GLY A 562 5.10 24.56 19.29
C GLY A 562 4.13 25.70 19.66
N ASN A 563 3.14 25.99 18.81
CA ASN A 563 2.20 27.10 18.97
C ASN A 563 0.74 26.65 18.79
N PRO A 564 0.04 26.29 19.88
CA PRO A 564 -1.38 25.92 19.84
C PRO A 564 -2.34 27.00 19.32
N SER A 565 -1.91 28.26 19.26
CA SER A 565 -2.76 29.39 18.81
C SER A 565 -2.71 29.65 17.29
N TYR A 566 -1.81 28.98 16.57
CA TYR A 566 -1.58 29.24 15.14
C TYR A 566 -2.81 28.96 14.25
N LYS A 567 -2.90 29.68 13.11
CA LYS A 567 -3.94 29.56 12.08
C LYS A 567 -3.35 29.80 10.69
N CYS A 568 -3.85 29.09 9.68
CA CYS A 568 -3.38 29.19 8.29
C CYS A 568 -3.96 30.39 7.50
N ASP A 569 -4.53 31.40 8.16
CA ASP A 569 -5.33 32.46 7.52
C ASP A 569 -4.54 33.22 6.44
N ALA A 570 -3.28 33.60 6.73
CA ALA A 570 -2.39 34.25 5.77
C ALA A 570 -2.02 33.33 4.59
N LEU A 571 -1.72 32.06 4.86
CA LEU A 571 -1.34 31.07 3.84
C LEU A 571 -2.47 30.77 2.84
N MET A 572 -3.74 30.88 3.29
CA MET A 572 -4.91 30.83 2.40
C MET A 572 -5.10 32.13 1.61
N ASN A 573 -4.89 33.30 2.23
CA ASN A 573 -4.98 34.60 1.54
C ASN A 573 -3.94 34.74 0.42
N HIS A 574 -2.73 34.22 0.60
CA HIS A 574 -1.70 34.14 -0.46
C HIS A 574 -1.90 32.96 -1.43
N ALA A 575 -3.01 32.21 -1.33
CA ALA A 575 -3.32 31.04 -2.16
C ALA A 575 -2.19 29.98 -2.21
N LEU A 576 -1.49 29.77 -1.09
CA LEU A 576 -0.46 28.75 -0.91
C LEU A 576 -1.07 27.44 -0.36
N LEU A 577 -2.13 27.57 0.44
CA LEU A 577 -2.97 26.49 0.96
C LEU A 577 -4.45 26.71 0.59
N ARG A 578 -5.23 25.64 0.62
CA ARG A 578 -6.71 25.64 0.59
C ARG A 578 -7.27 24.73 1.70
N PRO A 579 -8.47 25.00 2.24
CA PRO A 579 -9.14 24.07 3.15
C PRO A 579 -9.58 22.80 2.40
N GLU A 580 -9.46 21.64 3.04
CA GLU A 580 -9.83 20.34 2.48
C GLU A 580 -10.40 19.46 3.61
N GLY A 581 -11.74 19.40 3.67
CA GLY A 581 -12.46 18.73 4.75
C GLY A 581 -12.21 19.37 6.12
N ASP A 582 -11.57 18.62 7.01
CA ASP A 582 -11.17 18.96 8.38
C ASP A 582 -9.76 19.57 8.47
N GLY A 583 -9.00 19.58 7.37
CA GLY A 583 -7.61 20.02 7.33
C GLY A 583 -7.32 20.98 6.18
N PHE A 584 -6.04 21.03 5.79
CA PHE A 584 -5.55 21.85 4.70
C PHE A 584 -4.86 20.98 3.65
N LEU A 585 -4.95 21.41 2.40
CA LEU A 585 -4.28 20.86 1.23
C LEU A 585 -3.43 21.97 0.60
N PHE A 586 -2.20 21.66 0.18
CA PHE A 586 -1.41 22.61 -0.61
C PHE A 586 -2.16 23.02 -1.88
N ALA A 587 -2.06 24.29 -2.27
CA ALA A 587 -2.71 24.78 -3.49
C ALA A 587 -2.15 24.08 -4.76
N HIS A 588 -0.88 23.65 -4.72
CA HIS A 588 -0.31 22.73 -5.70
C HIS A 588 0.90 21.97 -5.14
N ALA A 589 1.11 20.70 -5.55
CA ALA A 589 2.22 19.83 -5.15
C ALA A 589 3.61 20.49 -5.28
N LEU A 590 3.86 21.18 -6.40
CA LEU A 590 5.12 21.90 -6.65
C LEU A 590 5.44 22.99 -5.60
N ILE A 591 4.43 23.52 -4.89
CA ILE A 591 4.65 24.47 -3.78
C ILE A 591 5.18 23.70 -2.56
N ARG A 592 4.57 22.56 -2.19
CA ARG A 592 5.08 21.64 -1.15
C ARG A 592 6.53 21.25 -1.44
N GLU A 593 6.81 20.83 -2.67
CA GLU A 593 8.15 20.40 -3.09
C GLU A 593 9.18 21.54 -3.01
N SER A 594 8.85 22.73 -3.53
CA SER A 594 9.75 23.89 -3.52
C SER A 594 10.05 24.39 -2.11
N VAL A 595 9.05 24.44 -1.23
CA VAL A 595 9.21 24.81 0.19
C VAL A 595 9.96 23.73 0.96
N GLY A 596 9.64 22.45 0.77
CA GLY A 596 10.35 21.33 1.39
C GLY A 596 11.81 21.22 0.95
N ALA A 597 12.15 21.69 -0.25
CA ALA A 597 13.52 21.80 -0.74
C ALA A 597 14.30 23.00 -0.15
N SER A 598 13.63 24.01 0.42
CA SER A 598 14.30 25.16 1.06
C SER A 598 14.90 24.83 2.43
N LEU A 599 14.47 23.72 3.05
CA LEU A 599 14.91 23.30 4.37
C LEU A 599 16.34 22.74 4.36
N LEU A 600 17.11 23.06 5.40
CA LEU A 600 18.35 22.34 5.70
C LEU A 600 18.05 20.87 6.06
N LYS A 601 19.01 19.98 5.79
CA LYS A 601 18.89 18.55 6.14
C LYS A 601 18.65 18.33 7.64
N THR A 602 19.26 19.15 8.50
CA THR A 602 19.07 19.15 9.96
C THR A 602 17.64 19.54 10.33
N THR A 603 17.18 20.72 9.92
CA THR A 603 15.82 21.21 10.24
C THR A 603 14.72 20.31 9.67
N ARG A 604 14.91 19.76 8.46
CA ARG A 604 13.98 18.77 7.89
C ARG A 604 13.94 17.49 8.71
N ARG A 605 15.09 16.99 9.18
CA ARG A 605 15.16 15.84 10.10
C ARG A 605 14.45 16.14 11.41
N GLU A 606 14.77 17.25 12.08
CA GLU A 606 14.16 17.68 13.35
C GLU A 606 12.63 17.79 13.24
N LEU A 607 12.12 18.30 12.11
CA LEU A 607 10.69 18.36 11.84
C LEU A 607 10.09 16.95 11.63
N HIS A 608 10.74 16.06 10.88
CA HIS A 608 10.24 14.69 10.71
C HIS A 608 10.31 13.88 12.03
N GLU A 609 11.33 14.05 12.87
CA GLU A 609 11.42 13.45 14.21
C GLU A 609 10.26 13.91 15.12
N ARG A 610 9.92 15.20 15.09
CA ARG A 610 8.79 15.77 15.85
C ARG A 610 7.43 15.33 15.31
N ALA A 611 7.30 15.09 14.02
CA ALA A 611 6.09 14.52 13.42
C ALA A 611 5.95 13.02 13.73
N ALA A 612 7.04 12.25 13.75
CA ALA A 612 7.02 10.87 14.24
C ALA A 612 6.50 10.82 15.69
N GLY A 613 7.04 11.64 16.59
CA GLY A 613 6.56 11.75 17.98
C GLY A 613 5.12 12.28 18.16
N TRP A 614 4.45 12.72 17.09
CA TRP A 614 3.00 12.95 17.10
C TRP A 614 2.22 11.69 16.68
N TYR A 615 2.70 10.95 15.68
CA TYR A 615 2.03 9.77 15.13
C TYR A 615 2.29 8.46 15.87
N GLU A 616 3.29 8.40 16.78
CA GLU A 616 3.71 7.19 17.52
C GLU A 616 2.55 6.38 18.12
N ASP A 617 1.61 7.02 18.82
CA ASP A 617 0.40 6.39 19.39
C ASP A 617 -0.85 6.41 18.47
N GLN A 618 -0.77 7.02 17.28
CA GLN A 618 -1.93 7.30 16.41
C GLN A 618 -1.92 6.46 15.12
N ASP A 619 -0.82 6.52 14.38
CA ASP A 619 -0.66 5.93 13.06
C ASP A 619 0.78 5.40 12.88
N ALA A 620 0.93 4.09 13.10
CA ALA A 620 2.21 3.40 13.02
C ALA A 620 2.88 3.51 11.63
N VAL A 621 2.09 3.65 10.57
CA VAL A 621 2.62 3.80 9.20
C VAL A 621 3.23 5.18 9.03
N LEU A 622 2.50 6.24 9.38
CA LEU A 622 3.05 7.61 9.35
C LEU A 622 4.22 7.78 10.32
N PHE A 623 4.20 7.11 11.49
CA PHE A 623 5.33 7.06 12.41
C PHE A 623 6.60 6.50 11.74
N ALA A 624 6.52 5.32 11.13
CA ALA A 624 7.63 4.70 10.42
C ALA A 624 8.12 5.54 9.22
N GLU A 625 7.18 6.03 8.41
CA GLU A 625 7.44 6.88 7.24
C GLU A 625 8.07 8.25 7.59
N HIS A 626 7.83 8.78 8.80
CA HIS A 626 8.50 9.96 9.33
C HIS A 626 9.89 9.64 9.90
N LEU A 627 10.08 8.52 10.60
CA LEU A 627 11.40 8.08 11.09
C LEU A 627 12.38 7.80 9.94
N ASP A 628 11.88 7.20 8.84
CA ASP A 628 12.62 7.01 7.58
C ASP A 628 13.11 8.34 7.01
N ARG A 629 12.20 9.31 6.83
CA ARG A 629 12.53 10.65 6.32
C ARG A 629 13.41 11.49 7.26
N ALA A 630 13.51 11.10 8.54
CA ALA A 630 14.49 11.63 9.51
C ALA A 630 15.87 10.94 9.45
N ALA A 631 15.98 9.77 8.81
CA ALA A 631 17.10 8.85 8.94
C ALA A 631 17.38 8.48 10.42
N ASP A 632 16.31 8.11 11.13
CA ASP A 632 16.35 7.59 12.50
C ASP A 632 16.56 6.05 12.48
N ALA A 633 17.47 5.55 13.32
CA ALA A 633 17.78 4.12 13.40
C ALA A 633 16.60 3.23 13.83
N ARG A 634 15.53 3.82 14.38
CA ARG A 634 14.28 3.11 14.74
C ARG A 634 13.40 2.77 13.55
N ALA A 635 13.62 3.39 12.38
CA ALA A 635 12.75 3.25 11.21
C ALA A 635 12.50 1.79 10.75
N PRO A 636 13.48 0.87 10.69
CA PRO A 636 13.25 -0.51 10.25
C PRO A 636 12.28 -1.27 11.17
N ARG A 637 12.42 -1.06 12.47
CA ARG A 637 11.55 -1.65 13.49
C ARG A 637 10.17 -1.00 13.50
N ALA A 638 10.09 0.32 13.32
CA ALA A 638 8.81 1.00 13.15
C ALA A 638 8.05 0.48 11.92
N TYR A 639 8.74 0.20 10.80
CA TYR A 639 8.13 -0.44 9.63
C TYR A 639 7.64 -1.86 9.90
N LEU A 640 8.35 -2.67 10.70
CA LEU A 640 7.88 -3.97 11.15
C LEU A 640 6.61 -3.87 12.01
N GLU A 641 6.58 -2.92 12.94
CA GLU A 641 5.45 -2.68 13.83
C GLU A 641 4.24 -2.10 13.07
N ALA A 642 4.48 -1.25 12.06
CA ALA A 642 3.48 -0.77 11.10
C ALA A 642 2.92 -1.90 10.22
N ALA A 643 3.77 -2.76 9.65
CA ALA A 643 3.34 -3.90 8.85
C ALA A 643 2.50 -4.90 9.66
N ARG A 644 2.82 -5.08 10.96
CA ARG A 644 2.01 -5.87 11.89
C ARG A 644 0.66 -5.21 12.21
N ALA A 645 0.63 -3.90 12.39
CA ALA A 645 -0.61 -3.16 12.58
C ALA A 645 -1.53 -3.26 11.35
N GLU A 646 -0.99 -3.06 10.15
CA GLU A 646 -1.76 -3.19 8.90
C GLU A 646 -2.22 -4.63 8.64
N ALA A 647 -1.41 -5.65 8.99
CA ALA A 647 -1.81 -7.05 8.91
C ALA A 647 -2.93 -7.41 9.89
N GLY A 648 -2.86 -6.93 11.14
CA GLY A 648 -3.92 -7.11 12.15
C GLY A 648 -5.21 -6.35 11.83
N GLU A 649 -5.12 -5.32 10.99
CA GLU A 649 -6.23 -4.54 10.45
C GLU A 649 -6.65 -5.00 9.04
N TYR A 650 -6.13 -6.14 8.56
CA TYR A 650 -6.45 -6.76 7.27
C TYR A 650 -6.12 -5.93 6.00
N ARG A 651 -5.28 -4.90 6.14
CA ARG A 651 -4.75 -4.03 5.07
C ARG A 651 -3.48 -4.60 4.43
N PHE A 652 -3.57 -5.86 4.03
CA PHE A 652 -2.45 -6.69 3.55
C PHE A 652 -1.69 -6.13 2.34
N ASP A 653 -2.33 -5.30 1.51
CA ASP A 653 -1.75 -4.78 0.27
C ASP A 653 -0.46 -3.98 0.51
N ARG A 654 -0.36 -3.29 1.66
CA ARG A 654 0.83 -2.50 2.06
C ARG A 654 1.86 -3.32 2.86
N VAL A 655 1.55 -4.55 3.27
CA VAL A 655 2.39 -5.31 4.22
C VAL A 655 3.75 -5.67 3.63
N LEU A 656 3.81 -6.10 2.36
CA LEU A 656 5.10 -6.30 1.67
C LEU A 656 5.83 -4.97 1.42
N GLU A 657 5.13 -3.92 1.01
CA GLU A 657 5.73 -2.60 0.77
C GLU A 657 6.43 -2.05 2.02
N LEU A 658 5.77 -2.14 3.19
CA LEU A 658 6.31 -1.73 4.49
C LEU A 658 7.47 -2.65 4.95
N VAL A 659 7.35 -3.97 4.79
CA VAL A 659 8.41 -4.91 5.19
C VAL A 659 9.65 -4.78 4.30
N ASP A 660 9.49 -4.70 2.98
CA ASP A 660 10.60 -4.57 2.04
C ASP A 660 11.28 -3.21 2.20
N ARG A 661 10.53 -2.12 2.44
CA ARG A 661 11.12 -0.81 2.81
C ARG A 661 11.86 -0.87 4.14
N GLY A 662 11.35 -1.61 5.13
CA GLY A 662 12.07 -1.90 6.37
C GLY A 662 13.40 -2.61 6.11
N LEU A 663 13.43 -3.58 5.17
CA LEU A 663 14.62 -4.38 4.83
C LEU A 663 15.70 -3.62 4.05
N GLU A 664 15.32 -2.59 3.29
CA GLU A 664 16.25 -1.62 2.70
C GLU A 664 17.01 -0.80 3.76
N LEU A 665 16.34 -0.50 4.88
CA LEU A 665 16.86 0.35 5.97
C LEU A 665 17.51 -0.46 7.10
N ALA A 666 17.18 -1.75 7.24
CA ALA A 666 17.63 -2.59 8.34
C ALA A 666 19.13 -2.93 8.26
N VAL A 667 19.94 -2.23 9.08
CA VAL A 667 21.38 -2.49 9.26
C VAL A 667 21.62 -3.64 10.25
N GLU A 668 20.87 -3.69 11.34
CA GLU A 668 21.06 -4.68 12.41
C GLU A 668 20.42 -6.04 12.06
N ASN A 669 21.14 -7.13 12.31
CA ASN A 669 20.66 -8.48 12.00
C ASN A 669 19.35 -8.84 12.71
N ALA A 670 19.10 -8.30 13.91
CA ALA A 670 17.86 -8.55 14.64
C ALA A 670 16.61 -7.99 13.92
N ASP A 671 16.70 -6.76 13.39
CA ASP A 671 15.61 -6.15 12.63
C ASP A 671 15.44 -6.85 11.27
N ARG A 672 16.57 -7.16 10.58
CA ARG A 672 16.55 -7.94 9.32
C ARG A 672 15.87 -9.28 9.51
N PHE A 673 16.24 -10.04 10.55
CA PHE A 673 15.64 -11.31 10.91
C PHE A 673 14.12 -11.18 11.14
N ALA A 674 13.69 -10.22 11.96
CA ALA A 674 12.29 -10.07 12.33
C ALA A 674 11.42 -9.64 11.14
N LEU A 675 11.93 -8.79 10.26
CA LEU A 675 11.30 -8.40 9.00
C LEU A 675 11.23 -9.57 8.00
N ILE A 676 12.30 -10.36 7.82
CA ILE A 676 12.29 -11.52 6.91
C ILE A 676 11.33 -12.60 7.41
N CYS A 677 11.23 -12.85 8.72
CA CYS A 677 10.20 -13.73 9.28
C CYS A 677 8.78 -13.22 8.96
N GLN A 678 8.51 -11.91 9.16
CA GLN A 678 7.22 -11.31 8.83
C GLN A 678 6.89 -11.44 7.33
N ARG A 679 7.90 -11.26 6.46
CA ARG A 679 7.82 -11.46 5.01
C ARG A 679 7.46 -12.90 4.66
N GLY A 680 8.17 -13.86 5.26
CA GLY A 680 7.97 -15.29 5.02
C GLY A 680 6.60 -15.76 5.48
N ASP A 681 6.13 -15.35 6.65
CA ASP A 681 4.79 -15.67 7.13
C ASP A 681 3.72 -15.12 6.19
N PHE A 682 3.83 -13.85 5.77
CA PHE A 682 2.84 -13.23 4.91
C PHE A 682 2.83 -13.79 3.48
N LEU A 683 3.99 -14.09 2.88
CA LEU A 683 4.06 -14.77 1.58
C LEU A 683 3.39 -16.15 1.60
N ARG A 684 3.48 -16.87 2.73
CA ARG A 684 2.80 -18.16 2.90
C ARG A 684 1.29 -18.00 2.97
N ASP A 685 0.79 -16.98 3.68
CA ASP A 685 -0.64 -16.64 3.76
C ASP A 685 -1.19 -16.08 2.42
N LEU A 686 -0.32 -15.61 1.51
CA LEU A 686 -0.65 -15.30 0.10
C LEU A 686 -0.53 -16.51 -0.85
N GLY A 687 -0.07 -17.68 -0.38
CA GLY A 687 0.16 -18.86 -1.22
C GLY A 687 1.46 -18.84 -2.03
N ALA A 688 2.33 -17.84 -1.86
CA ALA A 688 3.67 -17.77 -2.46
C ALA A 688 4.66 -18.64 -1.65
N VAL A 689 4.45 -19.96 -1.66
CA VAL A 689 5.12 -20.90 -0.75
C VAL A 689 6.63 -20.97 -0.98
N GLU A 690 7.09 -21.03 -2.23
CA GLU A 690 8.51 -21.08 -2.58
C GLU A 690 9.26 -19.82 -2.11
N GLU A 691 8.61 -18.66 -2.18
CA GLU A 691 9.17 -17.37 -1.76
C GLU A 691 9.18 -17.24 -0.24
N SER A 692 8.17 -17.79 0.44
CA SER A 692 8.14 -17.99 1.89
C SER A 692 9.29 -18.91 2.36
N ILE A 693 9.51 -20.04 1.69
CA ILE A 693 10.62 -20.96 1.96
C ILE A 693 11.96 -20.24 1.77
N ALA A 694 12.13 -19.46 0.71
CA ALA A 694 13.34 -18.67 0.48
C ALA A 694 13.59 -17.64 1.59
N ALA A 695 12.55 -16.89 2.01
CA ALA A 695 12.62 -15.99 3.15
C ALA A 695 13.00 -16.72 4.45
N PHE A 696 12.37 -17.85 4.77
CA PHE A 696 12.69 -18.56 6.01
C PHE A 696 14.10 -19.21 5.99
N ARG A 697 14.61 -19.67 4.85
CA ARG A 697 16.03 -20.08 4.73
C ARG A 697 16.94 -18.89 5.11
N GLN A 698 16.72 -17.71 4.55
CA GLN A 698 17.48 -16.50 4.91
C GLN A 698 17.33 -16.10 6.38
N ALA A 699 16.14 -16.23 6.97
CA ALA A 699 15.92 -15.99 8.40
C ALA A 699 16.72 -16.97 9.29
N THR A 700 16.87 -18.25 8.90
CA THR A 700 17.67 -19.20 9.68
C THR A 700 19.17 -18.88 9.70
N GLU A 701 19.69 -18.20 8.67
CA GLU A 701 21.08 -17.71 8.61
C GLU A 701 21.31 -16.45 9.47
N LEU A 702 20.26 -15.65 9.68
CA LEU A 702 20.30 -14.36 10.41
C LEU A 702 19.81 -14.47 11.87
N ALA A 703 19.34 -15.64 12.30
CA ALA A 703 18.80 -15.87 13.64
C ALA A 703 19.85 -15.59 14.74
N VAL A 704 19.52 -14.63 15.63
CA VAL A 704 20.43 -14.16 16.70
C VAL A 704 20.41 -15.02 17.96
N ASP A 705 19.38 -15.84 18.15
CA ASP A 705 19.20 -16.72 19.32
C ASP A 705 18.47 -18.03 18.98
N ASP A 706 18.39 -18.95 19.96
CA ASP A 706 17.70 -20.24 19.83
C ASP A 706 16.19 -20.05 19.55
N ILE A 707 15.55 -19.00 20.10
CA ILE A 707 14.12 -18.72 19.93
C ILE A 707 13.81 -18.36 18.48
N GLY A 708 14.58 -17.42 17.92
CA GLY A 708 14.51 -17.01 16.53
C GLY A 708 14.86 -18.16 15.58
N LYS A 709 15.92 -18.92 15.86
CA LYS A 709 16.30 -20.07 15.03
C LYS A 709 15.18 -21.12 15.00
N SER A 710 14.62 -21.53 16.15
CA SER A 710 13.47 -22.43 16.19
C SER A 710 12.27 -21.87 15.42
N SER A 711 11.96 -20.58 15.58
CA SER A 711 10.80 -19.95 14.93
C SER A 711 10.94 -19.90 13.41
N ALA A 712 12.11 -19.56 12.89
CA ALA A 712 12.39 -19.54 11.45
C ALA A 712 12.39 -20.95 10.84
N LEU A 713 12.91 -21.96 11.56
CA LEU A 713 12.85 -23.36 11.12
C LEU A 713 11.42 -23.93 11.10
N ILE A 714 10.57 -23.55 12.07
CA ILE A 714 9.14 -23.88 12.05
C ILE A 714 8.46 -23.23 10.84
N GLY A 715 8.78 -21.97 10.53
CA GLY A 715 8.28 -21.28 9.33
C GLY A 715 8.71 -21.97 8.04
N LEU A 716 9.98 -22.38 7.95
CA LEU A 716 10.57 -23.11 6.83
C LEU A 716 9.87 -24.45 6.59
N ALA A 717 9.79 -25.30 7.62
CA ALA A 717 9.12 -26.59 7.57
C ALA A 717 7.61 -26.45 7.26
N SER A 718 6.97 -25.37 7.72
CA SER A 718 5.56 -25.08 7.44
C SER A 718 5.31 -24.78 5.96
N GLY A 719 6.25 -24.09 5.30
CA GLY A 719 6.24 -23.91 3.84
C GLY A 719 6.51 -25.22 3.09
N MET A 720 7.59 -25.92 3.44
CA MET A 720 7.99 -27.19 2.81
C MET A 720 6.88 -28.25 2.83
N ARG A 721 6.11 -28.34 3.91
CA ARG A 721 4.94 -29.23 4.04
C ARG A 721 3.85 -28.95 2.99
N LEU A 722 3.68 -27.71 2.53
CA LEU A 722 2.63 -27.34 1.56
C LEU A 722 2.98 -27.78 0.13
N ILE A 723 4.27 -27.98 -0.17
CA ILE A 723 4.77 -28.50 -1.46
C ILE A 723 5.35 -29.93 -1.31
N ASP A 724 4.86 -30.67 -0.32
CA ASP A 724 5.20 -32.07 -0.01
C ASP A 724 6.73 -32.38 0.11
N GLN A 725 7.57 -31.38 0.46
CA GLN A 725 9.02 -31.52 0.70
C GLN A 725 9.31 -32.10 2.11
N TYR A 726 8.84 -33.32 2.36
CA TYR A 726 8.77 -33.88 3.71
C TYR A 726 10.14 -34.08 4.41
N ASP A 727 11.16 -34.60 3.71
CA ASP A 727 12.45 -34.92 4.35
C ASP A 727 13.22 -33.65 4.81
N GLU A 728 13.24 -32.60 3.99
CA GLU A 728 13.80 -31.30 4.39
C GLU A 728 13.03 -30.68 5.56
N ALA A 729 11.69 -30.80 5.56
CA ALA A 729 10.84 -30.30 6.65
C ALA A 729 11.08 -31.06 7.98
N LEU A 730 11.28 -32.37 7.92
CA LEU A 730 11.60 -33.19 9.09
C LEU A 730 12.97 -32.82 9.69
N ALA A 731 13.99 -32.65 8.85
CA ALA A 731 15.32 -32.21 9.29
C ALA A 731 15.29 -30.81 9.92
N ALA A 732 14.59 -29.86 9.30
CA ALA A 732 14.41 -28.52 9.86
C ALA A 732 13.73 -28.53 11.24
N LEU A 733 12.79 -29.46 11.47
CA LEU A 733 12.13 -29.63 12.78
C LEU A 733 13.02 -30.30 13.84
N GLU A 734 13.96 -31.18 13.47
CA GLU A 734 14.94 -31.76 14.40
C GLU A 734 15.92 -30.69 14.92
N ASP A 735 16.35 -29.81 14.03
CA ASP A 735 17.19 -28.66 14.34
C ASP A 735 16.42 -27.60 15.19
N ALA A 736 15.10 -27.46 14.95
CA ALA A 736 14.22 -26.58 15.72
C ALA A 736 13.94 -27.10 17.14
N GLU A 737 13.71 -28.41 17.29
CA GLU A 737 13.54 -29.07 18.59
C GLU A 737 14.80 -28.94 19.44
N SER A 738 15.96 -29.19 18.81
CA SER A 738 17.26 -29.11 19.47
C SER A 738 17.52 -27.73 20.11
N ALA A 739 17.02 -26.65 19.50
CA ALA A 739 17.07 -25.30 20.06
C ALA A 739 15.96 -25.02 21.09
N ALA A 740 14.72 -25.46 20.81
CA ALA A 740 13.58 -25.21 21.70
C ALA A 740 13.68 -25.97 23.04
N VAL A 741 14.26 -27.18 23.06
CA VAL A 741 14.54 -27.97 24.27
C VAL A 741 15.56 -27.27 25.17
N ARG A 742 16.63 -26.68 24.61
CA ARG A 742 17.67 -25.97 25.39
C ARG A 742 17.10 -24.84 26.25
N GLN A 743 16.06 -24.18 25.74
CA GLN A 743 15.46 -22.99 26.35
C GLN A 743 14.09 -23.28 27.01
N ASN A 744 13.64 -24.55 27.06
CA ASN A 744 12.35 -24.99 27.61
C ASN A 744 11.13 -24.28 26.99
N LEU A 745 11.12 -24.12 25.65
CA LEU A 745 10.11 -23.35 24.92
C LEU A 745 8.87 -24.20 24.60
N ASP A 746 8.09 -24.56 25.63
CA ASP A 746 6.97 -25.50 25.51
C ASP A 746 5.97 -25.17 24.39
N GLN A 747 5.66 -23.88 24.14
CA GLN A 747 4.76 -23.50 23.04
C GLN A 747 5.38 -23.74 21.65
N LEU A 748 6.69 -23.60 21.49
CA LEU A 748 7.37 -23.94 20.23
C LEU A 748 7.49 -25.46 20.08
N LEU A 749 7.76 -26.19 21.16
CA LEU A 749 7.79 -27.66 21.15
C LEU A 749 6.43 -28.23 20.77
N ALA A 750 5.32 -27.67 21.27
CA ALA A 750 3.97 -28.03 20.84
C ALA A 750 3.78 -27.86 19.32
N ARG A 751 4.23 -26.73 18.74
CA ARG A 751 4.16 -26.46 17.29
C ARG A 751 5.07 -27.40 16.48
N ILE A 752 6.27 -27.70 16.97
CA ILE A 752 7.25 -28.60 16.34
C ILE A 752 6.69 -30.02 16.26
N HIS A 753 6.23 -30.58 17.38
CA HIS A 753 5.68 -31.92 17.42
C HIS A 753 4.35 -32.01 16.63
N HIS A 754 3.49 -30.99 16.69
CA HIS A 754 2.29 -30.96 15.83
C HIS A 754 2.66 -30.98 14.34
N LEU A 755 3.60 -30.13 13.89
CA LEU A 755 3.99 -30.11 12.49
C LEU A 755 4.68 -31.43 12.07
N ARG A 756 5.43 -32.07 12.96
CA ARG A 756 6.07 -33.36 12.70
C ARG A 756 5.05 -34.51 12.57
N GLY A 757 4.03 -34.57 13.41
CA GLY A 757 2.93 -35.53 13.25
C GLY A 757 2.21 -35.35 11.91
N ASN A 758 1.94 -34.08 11.55
CA ASN A 758 1.39 -33.68 10.26
C ASN A 758 2.24 -34.09 9.03
N LEU A 759 3.56 -34.27 9.20
CA LEU A 759 4.46 -34.79 8.17
C LEU A 759 4.50 -36.33 8.13
N TYR A 760 4.27 -37.00 9.27
CA TYR A 760 4.24 -38.46 9.35
C TYR A 760 2.93 -39.07 8.83
N PHE A 761 1.78 -38.39 8.97
CA PHE A 761 0.50 -38.84 8.41
C PHE A 761 0.55 -39.17 6.89
N PRO A 762 0.97 -38.26 5.98
CA PRO A 762 1.03 -38.56 4.55
C PRO A 762 2.08 -39.62 4.17
N LEU A 763 3.07 -39.86 5.03
CA LEU A 763 4.07 -40.92 4.87
C LEU A 763 3.57 -42.30 5.31
N GLY A 764 2.33 -42.41 5.82
CA GLY A 764 1.80 -43.66 6.39
C GLY A 764 2.40 -44.04 7.75
N ARG A 765 3.18 -43.16 8.36
CA ARG A 765 3.89 -43.37 9.64
C ARG A 765 2.96 -43.04 10.82
N ILE A 766 1.83 -43.76 10.90
CA ILE A 766 0.69 -43.34 11.73
C ILE A 766 0.97 -43.44 13.24
N GLU A 767 1.74 -44.43 13.69
CA GLU A 767 2.10 -44.53 15.11
C GLU A 767 3.09 -43.45 15.54
N GLU A 768 4.03 -43.05 14.67
CA GLU A 768 4.85 -41.86 14.95
C GLU A 768 4.04 -40.56 14.84
N CYS A 769 3.06 -40.48 13.93
CA CYS A 769 2.11 -39.37 13.85
C CYS A 769 1.35 -39.20 15.18
N ARG A 770 0.79 -40.29 15.70
CA ARG A 770 0.13 -40.35 17.01
C ARG A 770 1.07 -39.89 18.12
N ALA A 771 2.25 -40.49 18.23
CA ALA A 771 3.22 -40.17 19.29
C ALA A 771 3.68 -38.70 19.27
N GLN A 772 3.87 -38.11 18.09
CA GLN A 772 4.17 -36.67 17.99
C GLN A 772 2.98 -35.79 18.37
N HIS A 773 1.74 -36.16 18.00
CA HIS A 773 0.56 -35.40 18.43
C HIS A 773 0.23 -35.55 19.93
N GLU A 774 0.57 -36.69 20.56
CA GLU A 774 0.52 -36.88 22.01
C GLU A 774 1.51 -35.96 22.74
N LEU A 775 2.75 -35.86 22.26
CA LEU A 775 3.74 -34.89 22.76
C LEU A 775 3.26 -33.45 22.56
N ALA A 776 2.74 -33.13 21.37
CA ALA A 776 2.23 -31.79 21.07
C ALA A 776 1.13 -31.35 22.04
N LEU A 777 0.23 -32.28 22.43
CA LEU A 777 -0.84 -32.04 23.39
C LEU A 777 -0.31 -31.75 24.81
N ASP A 778 0.66 -32.52 25.28
CA ASP A 778 1.28 -32.31 26.59
C ASP A 778 2.04 -30.97 26.66
N PHE A 779 2.85 -30.66 25.64
CA PHE A 779 3.53 -29.37 25.52
C PHE A 779 2.55 -28.19 25.40
N ALA A 780 1.45 -28.34 24.66
CA ALA A 780 0.41 -27.31 24.54
C ALA A 780 -0.24 -26.99 25.89
N ARG A 781 -0.56 -28.03 26.68
CA ARG A 781 -1.14 -27.90 28.02
C ARG A 781 -0.17 -27.26 29.01
N ARG A 782 1.12 -27.64 28.99
CA ARG A 782 2.16 -26.99 29.82
C ARG A 782 2.37 -25.53 29.45
N ALA A 783 2.24 -25.18 28.17
CA ALA A 783 2.26 -23.80 27.69
C ALA A 783 0.95 -23.01 27.92
N GLY A 784 -0.15 -23.66 28.32
CA GLY A 784 -1.47 -23.03 28.44
C GLY A 784 -2.07 -22.56 27.10
N SER A 785 -1.62 -23.12 25.97
CA SER A 785 -1.95 -22.64 24.63
C SER A 785 -3.14 -23.40 24.04
N ALA A 786 -4.35 -22.82 24.16
CA ALA A 786 -5.59 -23.41 23.63
C ALA A 786 -5.54 -23.67 22.11
N GLU A 787 -4.87 -22.82 21.34
CA GLU A 787 -4.66 -23.02 19.89
C GLU A 787 -3.79 -24.25 19.60
N CYS A 788 -2.72 -24.44 20.37
CA CYS A 788 -1.86 -25.62 20.25
C CYS A 788 -2.58 -26.89 20.75
N GLU A 789 -3.43 -26.80 21.78
CA GLU A 789 -4.20 -27.95 22.27
C GLU A 789 -5.27 -28.37 21.25
N ALA A 790 -6.03 -27.43 20.68
CA ALA A 790 -6.95 -27.72 19.59
C ALA A 790 -6.23 -28.33 18.38
N SER A 791 -5.10 -27.76 17.96
CA SER A 791 -4.27 -28.27 16.85
C SER A 791 -3.73 -29.68 17.13
N ALA A 792 -3.31 -29.96 18.37
CA ALA A 792 -2.85 -31.29 18.77
C ALA A 792 -4.00 -32.31 18.79
N LEU A 793 -5.18 -31.95 19.30
CA LEU A 793 -6.37 -32.80 19.26
C LEU A 793 -6.84 -33.09 17.82
N GLY A 794 -6.78 -32.11 16.91
CA GLY A 794 -7.02 -32.34 15.49
C GLY A 794 -6.08 -33.39 14.89
N GLY A 795 -4.77 -33.27 15.19
CA GLY A 795 -3.76 -34.25 14.78
C GLY A 795 -3.91 -35.64 15.41
N LEU A 796 -4.42 -35.73 16.64
CA LEU A 796 -4.80 -37.02 17.25
C LEU A 796 -6.04 -37.62 16.57
N GLY A 797 -6.97 -36.78 16.10
CA GLY A 797 -8.08 -37.20 15.24
C GLY A 797 -7.58 -37.78 13.91
N ASP A 798 -6.66 -37.09 13.23
CA ASP A 798 -6.03 -37.57 12.00
C ASP A 798 -5.27 -38.88 12.22
N ALA A 799 -4.51 -39.00 13.31
CA ALA A 799 -3.80 -40.23 13.65
C ALA A 799 -4.75 -41.39 13.96
N ALA A 800 -5.81 -41.16 14.75
CA ALA A 800 -6.82 -42.17 15.05
C ALA A 800 -7.56 -42.63 13.78
N TYR A 801 -7.95 -41.69 12.91
CA TYR A 801 -8.54 -41.97 11.60
C TYR A 801 -7.56 -42.78 10.72
N GLY A 802 -6.27 -42.43 10.75
CA GLY A 802 -5.19 -43.13 10.06
C GLY A 802 -4.96 -44.56 10.54
N SER A 803 -5.18 -44.85 11.83
CA SER A 803 -5.12 -46.22 12.41
C SER A 803 -6.50 -46.92 12.41
N GLY A 804 -7.50 -46.37 11.71
CA GLY A 804 -8.84 -46.97 11.58
C GLY A 804 -9.74 -46.86 12.83
N ARG A 805 -9.31 -46.12 13.85
CA ARG A 805 -10.02 -45.90 15.12
C ARG A 805 -11.01 -44.75 14.98
N MET A 806 -12.06 -44.95 14.19
CA MET A 806 -12.99 -43.90 13.75
C MET A 806 -13.83 -43.31 14.90
N ARG A 807 -14.11 -44.07 15.97
CA ARG A 807 -14.77 -43.54 17.17
C ARG A 807 -13.82 -42.65 17.96
N SER A 808 -12.61 -43.14 18.24
CA SER A 808 -11.54 -42.33 18.83
C SER A 808 -11.23 -41.08 18.02
N ALA A 809 -11.30 -41.14 16.68
CA ALA A 809 -11.14 -39.97 15.81
C ALA A 809 -12.29 -38.97 15.99
N THR A 810 -13.53 -39.45 16.02
CA THR A 810 -14.73 -38.61 16.28
C THR A 810 -14.58 -37.82 17.58
N ASP A 811 -14.16 -38.48 18.66
CA ASP A 811 -14.00 -37.86 19.98
C ASP A 811 -12.89 -36.79 19.99
N HIS A 812 -11.75 -37.06 19.33
CA HIS A 812 -10.66 -36.08 19.21
C HIS A 812 -11.05 -34.86 18.36
N PHE A 813 -11.71 -35.05 17.21
CA PHE A 813 -12.21 -33.94 16.40
C PHE A 813 -13.28 -33.13 17.13
N ALA A 814 -14.22 -33.78 17.84
CA ALA A 814 -15.21 -33.09 18.67
C ALA A 814 -14.55 -32.27 19.79
N GLY A 815 -13.48 -32.79 20.42
CA GLY A 815 -12.66 -32.06 21.39
C GLY A 815 -11.96 -30.83 20.81
N CYS A 816 -11.31 -30.98 19.65
CA CYS A 816 -10.70 -29.88 18.90
C CYS A 816 -11.71 -28.76 18.60
N LEU A 817 -12.84 -29.11 17.99
CA LEU A 817 -13.89 -28.16 17.61
C LEU A 817 -14.53 -27.47 18.82
N LYS A 818 -14.65 -28.17 19.96
CA LYS A 818 -15.11 -27.58 21.22
C LYS A 818 -14.16 -26.47 21.68
N ILE A 819 -12.86 -26.73 21.78
CA ILE A 819 -11.87 -25.72 22.21
C ILE A 819 -11.82 -24.56 21.21
N CYS A 820 -11.96 -24.83 19.91
CA CYS A 820 -12.05 -23.76 18.91
C CYS A 820 -13.23 -22.83 19.16
N ARG A 821 -14.41 -23.35 19.50
CA ARG A 821 -15.61 -22.57 19.82
C ARG A 821 -15.50 -21.83 21.15
N GLU A 822 -14.89 -22.43 22.16
CA GLU A 822 -14.67 -21.81 23.48
C GLU A 822 -13.63 -20.66 23.43
N HIS A 823 -12.74 -20.66 22.43
CA HIS A 823 -11.66 -19.65 22.29
C HIS A 823 -11.72 -18.79 20.99
N GLY A 824 -12.71 -18.98 20.11
CA GLY A 824 -12.87 -18.21 18.88
C GLY A 824 -11.91 -18.56 17.73
N LEU A 825 -11.35 -19.78 17.71
CA LEU A 825 -10.27 -20.20 16.80
C LEU A 825 -10.79 -20.62 15.40
N GLY A 826 -11.51 -19.73 14.72
CA GLY A 826 -12.24 -20.05 13.47
C GLY A 826 -11.38 -20.66 12.34
N ARG A 827 -10.08 -20.29 12.23
CA ARG A 827 -9.14 -20.92 11.28
C ARG A 827 -8.95 -22.41 11.57
N VAL A 828 -8.78 -22.79 12.84
CA VAL A 828 -8.57 -24.18 13.26
C VAL A 828 -9.88 -24.96 13.21
N GLU A 829 -11.01 -24.33 13.55
CA GLU A 829 -12.32 -24.99 13.51
C GLU A 829 -12.67 -25.50 12.11
N VAL A 830 -12.69 -24.62 11.10
CA VAL A 830 -13.11 -24.97 9.73
C VAL A 830 -12.11 -25.94 9.08
N ALA A 831 -10.83 -25.83 9.40
CA ALA A 831 -9.81 -26.77 8.96
C ALA A 831 -10.03 -28.21 9.49
N ASN A 832 -10.73 -28.40 10.63
CA ASN A 832 -10.99 -29.71 11.23
C ASN A 832 -12.44 -30.21 11.02
N HIS A 833 -13.41 -29.31 10.81
CA HIS A 833 -14.84 -29.64 10.85
C HIS A 833 -15.28 -30.72 9.83
N HIS A 834 -14.62 -30.79 8.68
CA HIS A 834 -14.89 -31.82 7.67
C HIS A 834 -14.52 -33.24 8.11
N MET A 835 -13.55 -33.40 9.02
CA MET A 835 -13.14 -34.71 9.53
C MET A 835 -14.12 -35.27 10.58
N LEU A 836 -14.87 -34.40 11.28
CA LEU A 836 -16.04 -34.84 12.05
C LEU A 836 -17.12 -35.42 11.12
N GLY A 837 -17.30 -34.82 9.94
CA GLY A 837 -18.15 -35.38 8.87
C GLY A 837 -17.70 -36.78 8.45
N TRP A 838 -16.43 -36.95 8.08
CA TRP A 838 -15.88 -38.26 7.67
C TRP A 838 -15.97 -39.33 8.75
N SER A 839 -15.63 -39.00 10.00
CA SER A 839 -15.62 -39.98 11.11
C SER A 839 -17.03 -40.44 11.51
N ARG A 840 -18.02 -39.54 11.48
CA ARG A 840 -19.45 -39.85 11.72
C ARG A 840 -20.06 -40.90 10.78
N VAL A 841 -19.58 -41.00 9.53
CA VAL A 841 -20.04 -42.01 8.57
C VAL A 841 -19.89 -43.43 9.15
N TYR A 842 -18.78 -43.69 9.85
CA TYR A 842 -18.49 -44.99 10.45
C TYR A 842 -19.32 -45.31 11.70
N LEU A 843 -20.01 -44.30 12.25
CA LEU A 843 -20.96 -44.44 13.36
C LEU A 843 -22.42 -44.60 12.90
N ASN A 844 -22.66 -44.72 11.59
CA ASN A 844 -23.98 -44.73 10.94
C ASN A 844 -24.77 -43.41 11.06
N GLU A 845 -24.08 -42.28 11.30
CA GLU A 845 -24.69 -40.94 11.38
C GLU A 845 -24.69 -40.24 10.00
N LEU A 846 -25.33 -40.81 8.97
CA LEU A 846 -25.23 -40.27 7.60
C LEU A 846 -25.84 -38.86 7.42
N GLU A 847 -27.07 -38.59 7.88
CA GLU A 847 -27.65 -37.25 7.85
C GLU A 847 -26.76 -36.20 8.58
N PRO A 848 -26.34 -36.40 9.84
CA PRO A 848 -25.41 -35.49 10.53
C PRO A 848 -24.05 -35.34 9.85
N ALA A 849 -23.52 -36.39 9.22
CA ALA A 849 -22.29 -36.34 8.44
C ALA A 849 -22.45 -35.48 7.17
N LEU A 850 -23.56 -35.64 6.44
CA LEU A 850 -23.87 -34.85 5.26
C LEU A 850 -24.09 -33.37 5.59
N GLU A 851 -24.88 -33.09 6.63
CA GLU A 851 -25.14 -31.73 7.10
C GLU A 851 -23.83 -31.02 7.45
N ASN A 852 -22.98 -31.63 8.27
CA ASN A 852 -21.68 -31.07 8.66
C ASN A 852 -20.74 -30.91 7.46
N SER A 853 -20.78 -31.82 6.49
CA SER A 853 -19.94 -31.75 5.28
C SER A 853 -20.31 -30.57 4.37
N LEU A 854 -21.61 -30.35 4.17
CA LEU A 854 -22.11 -29.21 3.39
C LEU A 854 -21.89 -27.87 4.13
N GLN A 855 -22.17 -27.81 5.43
CA GLN A 855 -21.87 -26.64 6.26
C GLN A 855 -20.37 -26.29 6.24
N THR A 856 -19.48 -27.31 6.30
CA THR A 856 -18.03 -27.07 6.19
C THR A 856 -17.65 -26.55 4.81
N ALA A 857 -18.25 -27.09 3.74
CA ALA A 857 -17.96 -26.64 2.38
C ALA A 857 -18.39 -25.17 2.16
N GLU A 858 -19.56 -24.77 2.63
CA GLU A 858 -20.07 -23.40 2.52
C GLU A 858 -19.28 -22.42 3.39
N ALA A 859 -18.95 -22.80 4.63
CA ALA A 859 -18.09 -22.00 5.50
C ALA A 859 -16.69 -21.83 4.91
N ALA A 860 -16.04 -22.92 4.50
CA ALA A 860 -14.71 -22.89 3.90
C ALA A 860 -14.66 -22.06 2.60
N ALA A 861 -15.70 -22.15 1.75
CA ALA A 861 -15.83 -21.31 0.56
C ALA A 861 -15.90 -19.81 0.91
N LYS A 862 -16.70 -19.42 1.92
CA LYS A 862 -16.79 -18.03 2.41
C LYS A 862 -15.48 -17.52 3.02
N LEU A 863 -14.61 -18.43 3.48
CA LEU A 863 -13.32 -18.12 4.09
C LEU A 863 -12.11 -18.26 3.14
N GLY A 864 -12.30 -18.74 1.91
CA GLY A 864 -11.20 -19.05 0.99
C GLY A 864 -10.40 -20.32 1.34
N GLN A 865 -10.82 -21.09 2.35
CA GLN A 865 -10.13 -22.30 2.81
C GLN A 865 -10.35 -23.49 1.85
N LEU A 866 -9.85 -23.38 0.62
CA LEU A 866 -10.06 -24.30 -0.50
C LEU A 866 -9.87 -25.79 -0.13
N ARG A 867 -8.88 -26.12 0.71
CA ARG A 867 -8.64 -27.51 1.16
C ARG A 867 -9.78 -28.03 2.06
N ALA A 868 -10.32 -27.20 2.95
CA ALA A 868 -11.45 -27.58 3.79
C ALA A 868 -12.74 -27.67 2.98
N GLU A 869 -12.94 -26.79 1.98
CA GLU A 869 -14.09 -26.91 1.07
C GLU A 869 -14.01 -28.23 0.29
N LEU A 870 -12.87 -28.49 -0.38
CA LEU A 870 -12.60 -29.74 -1.10
C LEU A 870 -12.95 -30.98 -0.27
N MET A 871 -12.48 -31.04 0.99
CA MET A 871 -12.72 -32.20 1.83
C MET A 871 -14.19 -32.33 2.27
N GLY A 872 -14.88 -31.21 2.52
CA GLY A 872 -16.33 -31.18 2.77
C GLY A 872 -17.14 -31.65 1.56
N ARG A 873 -16.85 -31.12 0.36
CA ARG A 873 -17.44 -31.57 -0.92
C ARG A 873 -17.23 -33.07 -1.14
N SER A 874 -16.02 -33.57 -0.89
CA SER A 874 -15.66 -34.98 -1.06
C SER A 874 -16.40 -35.90 -0.08
N CYS A 875 -16.57 -35.47 1.18
CA CYS A 875 -17.33 -36.22 2.18
C CYS A 875 -18.82 -36.25 1.83
N ALA A 876 -19.41 -35.09 1.51
CA ALA A 876 -20.80 -34.98 1.08
C ALA A 876 -21.10 -35.89 -0.12
N ALA A 877 -20.22 -35.91 -1.13
CA ALA A 877 -20.33 -36.81 -2.27
C ALA A 877 -20.32 -38.30 -1.86
N SER A 878 -19.44 -38.70 -0.94
CA SER A 878 -19.37 -40.09 -0.47
C SER A 878 -20.63 -40.50 0.30
N VAL A 879 -21.17 -39.63 1.16
CA VAL A 879 -22.40 -39.89 1.92
C VAL A 879 -23.62 -39.92 1.01
N MET A 880 -23.72 -38.99 0.06
CA MET A 880 -24.79 -38.97 -0.95
C MET A 880 -24.87 -40.29 -1.74
N LEU A 881 -23.74 -40.95 -2.02
CA LEU A 881 -23.74 -42.26 -2.70
C LEU A 881 -24.32 -43.38 -1.84
N ASP A 882 -23.98 -43.43 -0.56
CA ASP A 882 -24.49 -44.43 0.37
C ASP A 882 -26.00 -44.20 0.64
N MET A 883 -26.44 -42.93 0.59
CA MET A 883 -27.84 -42.49 0.54
C MET A 883 -28.56 -42.71 -0.81
N GLY A 884 -27.88 -43.21 -1.85
CA GLY A 884 -28.50 -43.45 -3.17
C GLY A 884 -28.81 -42.21 -4.01
N ARG A 885 -28.09 -41.10 -3.80
CA ARG A 885 -28.26 -39.79 -4.45
C ARG A 885 -27.12 -39.51 -5.46
N GLN A 886 -27.02 -40.32 -6.51
CA GLN A 886 -25.83 -40.37 -7.38
C GLN A 886 -25.58 -39.07 -8.16
N ASP A 887 -26.63 -38.43 -8.70
CA ASP A 887 -26.47 -37.21 -9.50
C ASP A 887 -25.99 -36.02 -8.64
N GLU A 888 -26.42 -35.93 -7.38
CA GLU A 888 -25.94 -34.91 -6.44
C GLU A 888 -24.49 -35.18 -6.02
N ALA A 889 -24.12 -36.45 -5.80
CA ALA A 889 -22.74 -36.83 -5.53
C ALA A 889 -21.80 -36.45 -6.69
N ILE A 890 -22.23 -36.64 -7.94
CA ILE A 890 -21.46 -36.21 -9.12
C ILE A 890 -21.25 -34.69 -9.09
N GLN A 891 -22.28 -33.89 -8.81
CA GLN A 891 -22.15 -32.43 -8.69
C GLN A 891 -21.14 -32.03 -7.60
N GLN A 892 -21.18 -32.66 -6.42
CA GLN A 892 -20.19 -32.37 -5.36
C GLN A 892 -18.77 -32.78 -5.77
N THR A 893 -18.58 -33.90 -6.50
CA THR A 893 -17.25 -34.24 -7.06
C THR A 893 -16.78 -33.28 -8.16
N ASP A 894 -17.68 -32.69 -8.95
CA ASP A 894 -17.31 -31.69 -9.96
C ASP A 894 -16.82 -30.38 -9.31
N PHE A 895 -17.46 -29.92 -8.23
CA PHE A 895 -16.94 -28.81 -7.42
C PHE A 895 -15.57 -29.15 -6.80
N ALA A 896 -15.44 -30.33 -6.19
CA ALA A 896 -14.18 -30.79 -5.59
C ALA A 896 -13.03 -30.83 -6.62
N LEU A 897 -13.28 -31.39 -7.81
CA LEU A 897 -12.27 -31.53 -8.86
C LEU A 897 -11.82 -30.18 -9.44
N ASP A 898 -12.65 -29.13 -9.44
CA ASP A 898 -12.19 -27.79 -9.83
C ASP A 898 -11.24 -27.18 -8.79
N ILE A 899 -11.57 -27.33 -7.51
CA ILE A 899 -10.72 -26.88 -6.40
C ILE A 899 -9.38 -27.64 -6.38
N ILE A 900 -9.39 -28.95 -6.67
CA ILE A 900 -8.16 -29.76 -6.81
C ILE A 900 -7.25 -29.21 -7.91
N ARG A 901 -7.82 -28.85 -9.08
CA ARG A 901 -7.04 -28.25 -10.18
C ARG A 901 -6.41 -26.92 -9.78
N ARG A 902 -7.15 -26.07 -9.04
CA ARG A 902 -6.65 -24.78 -8.51
C ARG A 902 -5.53 -24.97 -7.49
N LEU A 903 -5.61 -25.99 -6.64
CA LEU A 903 -4.62 -26.30 -5.59
C LEU A 903 -3.45 -27.17 -6.05
N GLY A 904 -3.49 -27.74 -7.26
CA GLY A 904 -2.53 -28.76 -7.69
C GLY A 904 -2.55 -30.05 -6.85
N ALA A 905 -3.60 -30.29 -6.06
CA ALA A 905 -3.58 -31.22 -4.93
C ALA A 905 -3.84 -32.70 -5.34
N ARG A 906 -2.99 -33.24 -6.21
CA ARG A 906 -3.20 -34.49 -6.99
C ARG A 906 -3.70 -35.70 -6.20
N ARG A 907 -3.25 -35.94 -4.96
CA ARG A 907 -3.73 -37.08 -4.14
C ARG A 907 -5.26 -37.11 -3.95
N PHE A 908 -5.90 -35.94 -3.90
CA PHE A 908 -7.36 -35.82 -3.76
C PHE A 908 -8.09 -35.95 -5.09
N GLU A 909 -7.40 -35.79 -6.23
CA GLU A 909 -7.89 -36.09 -7.58
C GLU A 909 -8.20 -37.59 -7.68
N ALA A 910 -7.26 -38.44 -7.28
CA ALA A 910 -7.43 -39.89 -7.25
C ALA A 910 -8.59 -40.32 -6.34
N GLN A 911 -8.74 -39.71 -5.15
CA GLN A 911 -9.87 -39.96 -4.25
C GLN A 911 -11.21 -39.60 -4.91
N ASN A 912 -11.33 -38.41 -5.51
CA ASN A 912 -12.56 -37.96 -6.15
C ASN A 912 -12.88 -38.75 -7.43
N MET A 913 -11.88 -39.23 -8.17
CA MET A 913 -12.07 -40.18 -9.28
C MET A 913 -12.67 -41.52 -8.79
N CYS A 914 -12.26 -42.02 -7.62
CA CYS A 914 -12.82 -43.23 -7.04
C CYS A 914 -14.27 -43.03 -6.57
N ILE A 915 -14.57 -41.89 -5.91
CA ILE A 915 -15.94 -41.52 -5.51
C ILE A 915 -16.84 -41.39 -6.76
N ARG A 916 -16.39 -40.68 -7.80
CA ARG A 916 -17.13 -40.55 -9.07
C ARG A 916 -17.34 -41.89 -9.78
N SER A 917 -16.36 -42.79 -9.68
CA SER A 917 -16.46 -44.15 -10.23
C SER A 917 -17.50 -45.00 -9.50
N ARG A 918 -17.64 -44.86 -8.17
CA ARG A 918 -18.77 -45.45 -7.42
C ARG A 918 -20.11 -44.92 -7.91
N ALA A 919 -20.22 -43.61 -8.20
CA ALA A 919 -21.43 -43.01 -8.77
C ALA A 919 -21.80 -43.64 -10.12
N PHE A 920 -20.82 -43.87 -11.00
CA PHE A 920 -21.05 -44.55 -12.29
C PHE A 920 -21.40 -46.04 -12.14
N MET A 921 -20.75 -46.78 -11.25
CA MET A 921 -21.10 -48.18 -10.96
C MET A 921 -22.54 -48.30 -10.44
N ALA A 922 -22.96 -47.43 -9.53
CA ALA A 922 -24.32 -47.42 -8.97
C ALA A 922 -25.45 -47.18 -10.00
N VAL A 923 -25.12 -46.73 -11.22
CA VAL A 923 -26.05 -46.61 -12.36
C VAL A 923 -25.64 -47.49 -13.56
N GLY A 924 -24.85 -48.54 -13.33
CA GLY A 924 -24.47 -49.55 -14.33
C GLY A 924 -23.44 -49.09 -15.38
N LYS A 925 -22.82 -47.91 -15.24
CA LYS A 925 -21.91 -47.31 -16.23
C LYS A 925 -20.45 -47.76 -16.01
N HIS A 926 -20.21 -49.07 -15.85
CA HIS A 926 -18.90 -49.63 -15.50
C HIS A 926 -17.78 -49.21 -16.47
N ALA A 927 -18.07 -49.18 -17.78
CA ALA A 927 -17.14 -48.73 -18.82
C ALA A 927 -16.69 -47.25 -18.69
N GLN A 928 -17.40 -46.42 -17.91
CA GLN A 928 -17.01 -45.03 -17.61
C GLN A 928 -16.20 -44.95 -16.29
N ALA A 929 -16.33 -45.92 -15.40
CA ALA A 929 -15.57 -46.01 -14.15
C ALA A 929 -14.13 -46.51 -14.38
N ILE A 930 -13.95 -47.59 -15.16
CA ILE A 930 -12.64 -48.25 -15.34
C ILE A 930 -11.52 -47.29 -15.80
N PRO A 931 -11.73 -46.36 -16.77
CA PRO A 931 -10.68 -45.41 -17.16
C PRO A 931 -10.28 -44.44 -16.04
N LEU A 932 -11.26 -43.94 -15.27
CA LEU A 932 -11.01 -43.04 -14.13
C LEU A 932 -10.26 -43.75 -13.00
N LEU A 933 -10.59 -45.02 -12.74
CA LEU A 933 -9.89 -45.83 -11.74
C LEU A 933 -8.43 -46.10 -12.15
N LYS A 934 -8.17 -46.37 -13.43
CA LYS A 934 -6.80 -46.52 -13.94
C LYS A 934 -6.00 -45.22 -13.90
N GLN A 935 -6.65 -44.06 -14.11
CA GLN A 935 -6.03 -42.75 -13.90
C GLN A 935 -5.74 -42.48 -12.41
N ALA A 936 -6.69 -42.77 -11.52
CA ALA A 936 -6.51 -42.66 -10.06
C ALA A 936 -5.35 -43.53 -9.56
N LEU A 937 -5.17 -44.72 -10.11
CA LEU A 937 -4.04 -45.61 -9.78
C LEU A 937 -2.69 -45.11 -10.29
N SER A 938 -2.63 -44.41 -11.45
CA SER A 938 -1.41 -43.71 -11.86
C SER A 938 -1.06 -42.63 -10.84
N ILE A 939 -2.02 -41.76 -10.54
CA ILE A 939 -1.83 -40.66 -9.58
C ILE A 939 -1.42 -41.19 -8.21
N ALA A 940 -2.05 -42.26 -7.69
CA ALA A 940 -1.67 -42.86 -6.42
C ALA A 940 -0.26 -43.48 -6.43
N ARG A 941 0.19 -44.05 -7.56
CA ARG A 941 1.57 -44.52 -7.72
C ARG A 941 2.59 -43.38 -7.85
N GLU A 942 2.16 -42.20 -8.28
CA GLU A 942 2.95 -40.97 -8.34
C GLU A 942 2.99 -40.20 -7.01
N THR A 943 1.92 -40.24 -6.19
CA THR A 943 1.81 -39.46 -4.93
C THR A 943 1.90 -40.26 -3.64
N GLY A 944 2.05 -41.58 -3.70
CA GLY A 944 2.08 -42.48 -2.54
C GLY A 944 0.88 -43.42 -2.48
N THR A 945 1.12 -44.72 -2.62
CA THR A 945 0.07 -45.74 -2.78
C THR A 945 -0.74 -45.99 -1.51
N SER A 946 -0.10 -45.89 -0.33
CA SER A 946 -0.70 -46.11 1.00
C SER A 946 -1.91 -45.23 1.30
N PHE A 947 -2.05 -44.07 0.64
CA PHE A 947 -3.15 -43.14 0.89
C PHE A 947 -4.49 -43.59 0.27
N ILE A 948 -4.50 -44.11 -0.97
CA ILE A 948 -5.78 -44.36 -1.69
C ILE A 948 -5.76 -45.52 -2.70
N ALA A 949 -4.62 -46.15 -2.97
CA ALA A 949 -4.53 -47.19 -3.99
C ALA A 949 -5.41 -48.43 -3.68
N PRO A 950 -5.47 -48.98 -2.44
CA PRO A 950 -6.34 -50.13 -2.15
C PRO A 950 -7.83 -49.83 -2.43
N PHE A 951 -8.32 -48.64 -2.12
CA PHE A 951 -9.70 -48.25 -2.45
C PHE A 951 -9.93 -48.17 -3.97
N ALA A 952 -8.98 -47.60 -4.72
CA ALA A 952 -9.03 -47.55 -6.18
C ALA A 952 -9.00 -48.95 -6.82
N LEU A 953 -8.18 -49.86 -6.27
CA LEU A 953 -8.09 -51.27 -6.68
C LEU A 953 -9.37 -52.05 -6.35
N GLY A 954 -9.97 -51.86 -5.18
CA GLY A 954 -11.27 -52.46 -4.82
C GLY A 954 -12.40 -52.01 -5.74
N CYS A 955 -12.43 -50.71 -6.08
CA CYS A 955 -13.35 -50.20 -7.11
C CYS A 955 -13.08 -50.83 -8.49
N LEU A 956 -11.82 -51.04 -8.88
CA LEU A 956 -11.46 -51.63 -10.17
C LEU A 956 -11.83 -53.12 -10.24
N ALA A 957 -11.59 -53.87 -9.17
CA ALA A 957 -11.98 -55.26 -9.00
C ALA A 957 -13.50 -55.44 -9.12
N ARG A 958 -14.28 -54.53 -8.53
CA ARG A 958 -15.74 -54.50 -8.65
C ARG A 958 -16.22 -54.08 -10.05
N ALA A 959 -15.58 -53.08 -10.65
CA ALA A 959 -15.97 -52.53 -11.95
C ALA A 959 -15.66 -53.46 -13.14
N SER A 960 -14.58 -54.24 -13.06
CA SER A 960 -14.05 -55.00 -14.21
C SER A 960 -14.74 -56.35 -14.42
N ASP A 961 -15.06 -56.63 -15.69
CA ASP A 961 -15.55 -57.93 -16.16
C ASP A 961 -14.39 -58.92 -16.41
N ASN A 962 -13.13 -58.47 -16.37
CA ASN A 962 -11.95 -59.30 -16.58
C ASN A 962 -11.53 -59.97 -15.26
N GLU A 963 -11.46 -61.30 -15.25
CA GLU A 963 -11.10 -62.11 -14.08
C GLU A 963 -9.65 -61.94 -13.64
N ASP A 964 -8.70 -61.90 -14.58
CA ASP A 964 -7.28 -61.71 -14.28
C ASP A 964 -7.03 -60.30 -13.70
N GLU A 965 -7.71 -59.29 -14.24
CA GLU A 965 -7.65 -57.91 -13.73
C GLU A 965 -8.30 -57.76 -12.34
N ARG A 966 -9.42 -58.46 -12.09
CA ARG A 966 -10.07 -58.49 -10.77
C ARG A 966 -9.16 -59.13 -9.72
N LYS A 967 -8.57 -60.29 -10.02
CA LYS A 967 -7.67 -61.02 -9.10
C LYS A 967 -6.40 -60.22 -8.82
N ALA A 968 -5.72 -59.73 -9.86
CA ALA A 968 -4.53 -58.90 -9.69
C ALA A 968 -4.79 -57.62 -8.86
N ALA A 969 -5.96 -56.98 -9.03
CA ALA A 969 -6.32 -55.82 -8.24
C ALA A 969 -6.61 -56.15 -6.75
N ILE A 970 -7.21 -57.30 -6.46
CA ILE A 970 -7.42 -57.80 -5.09
C ILE A 970 -6.07 -58.13 -4.44
N GLU A 971 -5.19 -58.88 -5.13
CA GLU A 971 -3.86 -59.24 -4.64
C GLU A 971 -2.96 -58.01 -4.40
N GLU A 972 -2.95 -57.03 -5.30
CA GLU A 972 -2.21 -55.78 -5.14
C GLU A 972 -2.75 -54.97 -3.94
N ALA A 973 -4.07 -54.95 -3.73
CA ALA A 973 -4.70 -54.23 -2.62
C ALA A 973 -4.43 -54.90 -1.26
N GLU A 974 -4.63 -56.21 -1.14
CA GLU A 974 -4.36 -56.96 0.09
C GLU A 974 -2.88 -56.88 0.48
N SER A 975 -1.97 -56.91 -0.51
CA SER A 975 -0.53 -56.67 -0.29
C SER A 975 -0.25 -55.27 0.27
N MET A 976 -0.90 -54.22 -0.25
CA MET A 976 -0.78 -52.85 0.26
C MET A 976 -1.40 -52.67 1.65
N LEU A 977 -2.51 -53.36 1.96
CA LEU A 977 -3.11 -53.36 3.30
C LEU A 977 -2.18 -54.06 4.32
N ALA A 978 -1.58 -55.20 3.95
CA ALA A 978 -0.61 -55.91 4.80
C ALA A 978 0.68 -55.11 5.03
N ALA A 979 1.02 -54.17 4.14
CA ALA A 979 2.16 -53.25 4.26
C ALA A 979 1.88 -51.99 5.11
N GLY A 980 0.64 -51.77 5.60
CA GLY A 980 0.27 -50.62 6.41
C GLY A 980 -0.23 -49.42 5.60
N ALA A 981 -1.40 -49.58 4.96
CA ALA A 981 -2.12 -48.48 4.32
C ALA A 981 -2.85 -47.60 5.34
N VAL A 982 -3.26 -46.39 4.95
CA VAL A 982 -4.05 -45.49 5.81
C VAL A 982 -5.45 -46.08 6.06
N GLY A 983 -5.90 -46.07 7.31
CA GLY A 983 -7.01 -46.88 7.84
C GLY A 983 -8.32 -46.89 7.04
N HIS A 984 -8.74 -45.77 6.45
CA HIS A 984 -9.94 -45.72 5.60
C HIS A 984 -9.89 -46.70 4.41
N ASN A 985 -8.70 -47.11 3.96
CA ASN A 985 -8.53 -48.07 2.88
C ASN A 985 -9.05 -49.47 3.23
N TYR A 986 -8.89 -49.96 4.46
CA TYR A 986 -9.40 -51.29 4.85
C TYR A 986 -10.93 -51.31 4.72
N PHE A 987 -11.60 -50.31 5.31
CA PHE A 987 -13.05 -50.13 5.22
C PHE A 987 -13.55 -50.03 3.77
N TRP A 988 -12.94 -49.17 2.95
CA TRP A 988 -13.43 -48.91 1.59
C TRP A 988 -13.05 -50.02 0.60
N PHE A 989 -11.89 -50.66 0.75
CA PHE A 989 -11.52 -51.84 -0.04
C PHE A 989 -12.47 -52.99 0.24
N TYR A 990 -12.60 -53.43 1.50
CA TYR A 990 -13.44 -54.58 1.83
C TYR A 990 -14.93 -54.31 1.53
N ARG A 991 -15.42 -53.06 1.61
CA ARG A 991 -16.76 -52.72 1.11
C ARG A 991 -16.92 -53.02 -0.38
N GLU A 992 -16.05 -52.50 -1.24
CA GLU A 992 -16.18 -52.71 -2.70
C GLU A 992 -15.88 -54.17 -3.08
N ALA A 993 -14.98 -54.86 -2.37
CA ALA A 993 -14.68 -56.27 -2.57
C ALA A 993 -15.86 -57.19 -2.19
N MET A 994 -16.47 -56.99 -1.01
CA MET A 994 -17.71 -57.69 -0.61
C MET A 994 -18.84 -57.44 -1.62
N LEU A 995 -19.05 -56.18 -2.04
CA LEU A 995 -20.08 -55.86 -3.03
C LEU A 995 -19.81 -56.55 -4.38
N GLY A 996 -18.56 -56.48 -4.88
CA GLY A 996 -18.18 -57.10 -6.15
C GLY A 996 -18.29 -58.63 -6.15
N ALA A 997 -18.02 -59.27 -5.02
CA ALA A 997 -18.18 -60.70 -4.83
C ALA A 997 -19.67 -61.11 -4.79
N LEU A 998 -20.50 -60.40 -4.00
CA LEU A 998 -21.96 -60.62 -3.93
C LEU A 998 -22.64 -60.40 -5.29
N GLU A 999 -22.20 -59.41 -6.07
CA GLU A 999 -22.68 -59.12 -7.42
C GLU A 999 -22.36 -60.23 -8.44
N ARG A 1000 -21.36 -61.08 -8.15
CA ARG A 1000 -20.89 -62.18 -9.01
C ARG A 1000 -21.32 -63.57 -8.50
N GLY A 1001 -21.83 -63.68 -7.27
CA GLY A 1001 -22.12 -64.95 -6.62
C GLY A 1001 -20.89 -65.63 -6.01
N GLU A 1002 -19.83 -64.88 -5.73
CA GLU A 1002 -18.57 -65.35 -5.15
C GLU A 1002 -18.70 -65.42 -3.62
N TRP A 1003 -19.60 -66.29 -3.14
CA TRP A 1003 -20.09 -66.30 -1.75
C TRP A 1003 -18.99 -66.54 -0.69
N GLU A 1004 -18.02 -67.42 -0.96
CA GLU A 1004 -16.91 -67.68 -0.05
C GLU A 1004 -15.98 -66.45 0.09
N ASP A 1005 -15.68 -65.75 -1.00
CA ASP A 1005 -14.93 -64.48 -0.97
C ASP A 1005 -15.72 -63.37 -0.27
N ALA A 1006 -17.04 -63.29 -0.48
CA ALA A 1006 -17.90 -62.33 0.22
C ALA A 1006 -17.90 -62.53 1.75
N ARG A 1007 -17.71 -63.78 2.23
CA ARG A 1007 -17.44 -64.07 3.65
C ARG A 1007 -16.00 -63.73 4.03
N ARG A 1008 -15.00 -64.15 3.24
CA ARG A 1008 -13.56 -63.89 3.48
C ARG A 1008 -13.25 -62.40 3.67
N PHE A 1009 -13.83 -61.53 2.85
CA PHE A 1009 -13.68 -60.07 2.99
C PHE A 1009 -14.43 -59.50 4.20
N ALA A 1010 -15.54 -60.11 4.62
CA ALA A 1010 -16.27 -59.72 5.82
C ALA A 1010 -15.48 -60.12 7.08
N ASP A 1011 -14.92 -61.32 7.11
CA ASP A 1011 -14.10 -61.84 8.20
C ASP A 1011 -12.82 -61.01 8.37
N ALA A 1012 -12.16 -60.63 7.27
CA ALA A 1012 -10.98 -59.75 7.30
C ALA A 1012 -11.28 -58.32 7.80
N LEU A 1013 -12.46 -57.78 7.49
CA LEU A 1013 -12.90 -56.49 8.04
C LEU A 1013 -13.27 -56.61 9.53
N GLU A 1014 -13.85 -57.72 9.96
CA GLU A 1014 -14.16 -58.02 11.36
C GLU A 1014 -12.87 -58.13 12.20
N GLU A 1015 -11.84 -58.83 11.69
CA GLU A 1015 -10.53 -58.92 12.33
C GLU A 1015 -9.89 -57.54 12.51
N TYR A 1016 -9.85 -56.72 11.44
CA TYR A 1016 -9.29 -55.36 11.48
C TYR A 1016 -10.03 -54.41 12.44
N THR A 1017 -11.35 -54.54 12.55
CA THR A 1017 -12.19 -53.66 13.40
C THR A 1017 -12.39 -54.18 14.83
N SER A 1018 -11.92 -55.38 15.15
CA SER A 1018 -12.14 -56.05 16.44
C SER A 1018 -11.75 -55.25 17.69
N ASP A 1019 -10.66 -54.47 17.62
CA ASP A 1019 -10.19 -53.59 18.71
C ASP A 1019 -11.07 -52.35 18.95
N GLU A 1020 -11.77 -51.85 17.93
CA GLU A 1020 -12.73 -50.74 18.04
C GLU A 1020 -13.92 -50.97 17.10
N PRO A 1021 -14.93 -51.76 17.51
CA PRO A 1021 -16.08 -52.07 16.64
C PRO A 1021 -16.93 -50.84 16.28
N LEU A 1022 -17.38 -50.81 15.04
CA LEU A 1022 -18.02 -49.66 14.41
C LEU A 1022 -19.35 -50.07 13.74
N PRO A 1023 -20.48 -49.38 14.02
CA PRO A 1023 -21.80 -49.71 13.46
C PRO A 1023 -21.83 -49.87 11.92
N TRP A 1024 -20.92 -49.19 11.21
CA TRP A 1024 -20.77 -49.25 9.76
C TRP A 1024 -20.13 -50.56 9.27
N SER A 1025 -19.04 -51.02 9.92
CA SER A 1025 -18.43 -52.31 9.58
C SER A 1025 -19.36 -53.44 9.99
N ASP A 1026 -19.93 -53.39 11.20
CA ASP A 1026 -20.85 -54.41 11.73
C ASP A 1026 -22.04 -54.63 10.78
N PHE A 1027 -22.60 -53.54 10.24
CA PHE A 1027 -23.67 -53.58 9.24
C PHE A 1027 -23.22 -54.24 7.94
N LEU A 1028 -22.06 -53.85 7.38
CA LEU A 1028 -21.58 -54.42 6.11
C LEU A 1028 -21.18 -55.89 6.23
N ILE A 1029 -20.52 -56.28 7.32
CA ILE A 1029 -20.10 -57.66 7.62
C ILE A 1029 -21.33 -58.56 7.72
N ALA A 1030 -22.30 -58.18 8.56
CA ALA A 1030 -23.54 -58.94 8.73
C ALA A 1030 -24.38 -58.97 7.45
N ARG A 1031 -24.47 -57.86 6.71
CA ARG A 1031 -25.12 -57.81 5.38
C ARG A 1031 -24.45 -58.72 4.36
N SER A 1032 -23.12 -58.78 4.32
CA SER A 1032 -22.39 -59.65 3.39
C SER A 1032 -22.65 -61.12 3.69
N ARG A 1033 -22.49 -61.53 4.96
CA ARG A 1033 -22.75 -62.90 5.42
C ARG A 1033 -24.21 -63.32 5.14
N ALA A 1034 -25.19 -62.50 5.51
CA ALA A 1034 -26.61 -62.81 5.29
C ALA A 1034 -26.99 -62.88 3.80
N LEU A 1035 -26.47 -61.99 2.94
CA LEU A 1035 -26.72 -62.06 1.49
C LEU A 1035 -26.04 -63.29 0.84
N ALA A 1036 -24.86 -63.69 1.32
CA ALA A 1036 -24.21 -64.94 0.92
C ALA A 1036 -25.03 -66.17 1.33
N ASP A 1037 -25.56 -66.22 2.57
CA ASP A 1037 -26.45 -67.29 3.02
C ASP A 1037 -27.70 -67.41 2.12
N VAL A 1038 -28.31 -66.28 1.72
CA VAL A 1038 -29.43 -66.30 0.76
C VAL A 1038 -29.00 -66.81 -0.62
N GLY A 1039 -27.83 -66.38 -1.10
CA GLY A 1039 -27.24 -66.77 -2.38
C GLY A 1039 -26.94 -68.25 -2.51
N GLU A 1040 -26.45 -68.88 -1.43
CA GLU A 1040 -26.22 -70.33 -1.32
C GLU A 1040 -27.52 -71.15 -1.16
N GLY A 1041 -28.68 -70.48 -1.10
CA GLY A 1041 -29.98 -71.16 -1.00
C GLY A 1041 -30.44 -71.47 0.42
N GLN A 1042 -29.79 -70.94 1.47
CA GLN A 1042 -30.25 -71.13 2.84
C GLN A 1042 -31.59 -70.39 3.07
N ARG A 1043 -32.61 -71.10 3.53
CA ARG A 1043 -33.94 -70.53 3.83
C ARG A 1043 -34.32 -70.87 5.28
N ASN A 1044 -34.42 -69.87 6.15
CA ASN A 1044 -34.80 -70.06 7.55
C ASN A 1044 -35.24 -68.76 8.25
N ALA A 1045 -35.97 -68.91 9.35
CA ALA A 1045 -36.54 -67.79 10.11
C ALA A 1045 -35.49 -66.88 10.80
N ALA A 1046 -34.32 -67.40 11.18
CA ALA A 1046 -33.27 -66.59 11.81
C ALA A 1046 -32.60 -65.66 10.79
N LEU A 1047 -32.31 -66.17 9.59
CA LEU A 1047 -31.82 -65.39 8.44
C LEU A 1047 -32.85 -64.35 7.97
N THR A 1048 -34.14 -64.71 8.00
CA THR A 1048 -35.23 -63.75 7.71
C THR A 1048 -35.31 -62.64 8.74
N ALA A 1049 -35.19 -62.95 10.04
CA ALA A 1049 -35.15 -61.95 11.11
C ALA A 1049 -33.89 -61.07 11.04
N GLU A 1050 -32.74 -61.64 10.66
CA GLU A 1050 -31.49 -60.89 10.50
C GLU A 1050 -31.54 -59.94 9.30
N LEU A 1051 -32.08 -60.38 8.16
CA LEU A 1051 -32.31 -59.50 7.01
C LEU A 1051 -33.31 -58.37 7.34
N ALA A 1052 -34.32 -58.62 8.17
CA ALA A 1052 -35.23 -57.59 8.66
C ALA A 1052 -34.49 -56.59 9.59
N ARG A 1053 -33.65 -57.07 10.51
CA ARG A 1053 -32.78 -56.23 11.36
C ARG A 1053 -31.87 -55.34 10.52
N LEU A 1054 -31.22 -55.92 9.50
CA LEU A 1054 -30.33 -55.20 8.59
C LEU A 1054 -31.08 -54.16 7.74
N ARG A 1055 -32.30 -54.49 7.30
CA ARG A 1055 -33.18 -53.56 6.58
C ARG A 1055 -33.56 -52.35 7.45
N ASP A 1056 -33.93 -52.59 8.71
CA ASP A 1056 -34.32 -51.52 9.63
C ASP A 1056 -33.12 -50.66 10.04
N ILE A 1057 -31.93 -51.25 10.21
CA ILE A 1057 -30.66 -50.50 10.36
C ILE A 1057 -30.40 -49.64 9.12
N ALA A 1058 -30.49 -50.21 7.92
CA ALA A 1058 -30.26 -49.49 6.67
C ALA A 1058 -31.24 -48.33 6.47
N ALA A 1059 -32.52 -48.52 6.78
CA ALA A 1059 -33.53 -47.48 6.69
C ALA A 1059 -33.37 -46.39 7.78
N THR A 1060 -32.93 -46.75 8.99
CA THR A 1060 -32.73 -45.80 10.10
C THR A 1060 -31.46 -44.95 9.90
N ALA A 1061 -30.40 -45.54 9.35
CA ALA A 1061 -29.12 -44.89 9.10
C ALA A 1061 -29.01 -44.22 7.72
N GLY A 1062 -30.02 -44.32 6.86
CA GLY A 1062 -30.04 -43.69 5.53
C GLY A 1062 -29.27 -44.44 4.44
N PHE A 1063 -28.90 -45.71 4.62
CA PHE A 1063 -28.22 -46.54 3.61
C PHE A 1063 -29.16 -47.01 2.47
N ASN A 1064 -29.83 -46.09 1.79
CA ASN A 1064 -30.82 -46.43 0.76
C ASN A 1064 -30.22 -47.26 -0.39
N ALA A 1065 -28.94 -47.05 -0.72
CA ALA A 1065 -28.23 -47.85 -1.72
C ALA A 1065 -28.07 -49.34 -1.32
N ALA A 1066 -28.17 -49.66 -0.02
CA ALA A 1066 -28.08 -51.03 0.48
C ALA A 1066 -29.43 -51.78 0.46
N LEU A 1067 -30.56 -51.06 0.56
CA LEU A 1067 -31.90 -51.61 0.80
C LEU A 1067 -32.35 -52.60 -0.28
N GLY A 1068 -32.23 -52.24 -1.57
CA GLY A 1068 -32.78 -53.07 -2.66
C GLY A 1068 -32.26 -54.51 -2.70
N ALA A 1069 -31.02 -54.75 -2.29
CA ALA A 1069 -30.47 -56.10 -2.16
C ALA A 1069 -31.06 -56.86 -0.96
N ILE A 1070 -31.32 -56.18 0.15
CA ILE A 1070 -31.91 -56.75 1.37
C ILE A 1070 -33.40 -57.04 1.16
N ASP A 1071 -34.15 -56.12 0.54
CA ASP A 1071 -35.56 -56.32 0.18
C ASP A 1071 -35.73 -57.50 -0.81
N ASN A 1072 -34.86 -57.62 -1.82
CA ASN A 1072 -34.85 -58.77 -2.72
C ASN A 1072 -34.52 -60.08 -1.98
N ALA A 1073 -33.59 -60.07 -1.03
CA ALA A 1073 -33.25 -61.22 -0.22
C ALA A 1073 -34.40 -61.63 0.73
N LEU A 1074 -35.10 -60.67 1.34
CA LEU A 1074 -36.30 -60.90 2.15
C LEU A 1074 -37.44 -61.51 1.32
N ALA A 1075 -37.73 -60.95 0.14
CA ALA A 1075 -38.71 -61.53 -0.78
C ALA A 1075 -38.33 -62.97 -1.19
N THR A 1076 -37.02 -63.25 -1.29
CA THR A 1076 -36.49 -64.58 -1.62
C THR A 1076 -36.54 -65.58 -0.45
N GLN A 1077 -36.57 -65.11 0.81
CA GLN A 1077 -36.94 -65.94 1.97
C GLN A 1077 -38.45 -66.20 1.98
N GLN A 1078 -39.26 -65.13 1.89
CA GLN A 1078 -40.73 -65.19 1.99
C GLN A 1078 -41.40 -65.98 0.87
N ALA A 1079 -40.78 -66.06 -0.32
CA ALA A 1079 -41.26 -66.90 -1.42
C ALA A 1079 -40.91 -68.40 -1.26
N ALA A 1080 -40.27 -68.79 -0.15
CA ALA A 1080 -39.96 -70.18 0.20
C ALA A 1080 -40.71 -70.68 1.45
N GLU A 1081 -41.60 -69.86 2.04
CA GLU A 1081 -42.53 -70.21 3.13
C GLU A 1081 -43.93 -70.57 2.61
#